data_AF-A0A7J6SS23-F1
#
_entry.id   AF-A0A7J6SS23-F1
#
_cell.length_a   1.000
_cell.length_b   1.000
_cell.length_c   1.000
_cell.angle_alpha   90.00
_cell.angle_beta   90.00
_cell.angle_gamma   90.00
#
_symmetry.space_group_name_H-M   'P 1'
#
loop_
_entity.id
_entity.type
_entity.pdbx_description
1 polymer ?
#
loop_
_entity_poly.entity_id
_entity_poly.type
_entity_poly.pdbx_seq_one_letter_code
_entity_poly.pdbx_strand_id
1 'polypeptide(L)'
;MAEAAADGGVEWFSYNREVYNFNRTMRQKNLYQHQKQRVMAVVLYREDLRDLFGLTIGKMDCYMLVSTLLVGFCTEMFYKGRTPLLAPNWLFWPWSITLGAAFFYFFLSIWLALHASISAQTYSVRSLTQWLRLPVASAMEISEGSARLEDFEGSGVGGWFRVPVVTEYARESNLKIPGLKHKGAKSKNEIKDLTTEWDTFKQHFALFNQLHRKWQGHEAYARVCMCMGTLQILYALGYFALLYWGYFWGNPLAAYVIVTLCSVAALLNAKMNLTLSFIEFCIMAFLTAVPPFLYCAAVLCEYVWGNSFDVQLPQVNERPALIFALAAHIMSLFYEIFFVYLTVADKNGLPVKFSTVWCIDVLGFGLETIKEVSEPVAEPKIVNSSGLPGFTDEGPINDWGVHKPTGQQDEAKAGEYHPDISKDLKYACSKAEKDMQKIFKHWAKEEHLLSDSERKELTKLKVRFEKDRKKLAQLLGEERGKGDATPGTPFNPTEGWIRLGYKTDGGENLPYYLNVETGEIKWDAPTKDAGIYDYKETTKSVESQLKQFELKSKALLDQERAAIQAATDASHREKVRIPYLLFRFGSAVIVAAWLFAIAETSAEVSLKYDPSFNERNIHHRRLAAVDTNGESSGPIDVTYMAQDELRLPEHLVWYTPRKIACGGKSRTVLADFHSLREVYPSVPAVSSSPLKCAAATEYAKDKEIKDVVVKGEEVYVLLDDDQLYSCKSGESILRNSGLPVEATSIAAITAKGDGEFAIVSSEDGKLYVGSPSTGKWRSVRRPISGDYKACVSIQETPAGDLVLILSEERLMHVFNSRGLFIGAQPIPTGYISGCGDQLLAYSDRSARLSIARGLQITQSSTSDTQ
;
A
#
# COMPACT_ATOMS: atom_id res chain seq x y z
N MET A 1 -50.06 -56.56 -60.34
CA MET A 1 -48.60 -56.42 -60.08
C MET A 1 -48.13 -54.98 -60.23
N ALA A 2 -48.40 -54.27 -61.33
CA ALA A 2 -48.02 -52.87 -61.47
C ALA A 2 -48.69 -51.95 -60.42
N GLU A 3 -49.97 -52.18 -60.11
CA GLU A 3 -50.73 -51.42 -59.10
C GLU A 3 -50.16 -51.64 -57.68
N ALA A 4 -49.94 -52.91 -57.28
CA ALA A 4 -49.27 -53.24 -56.01
C ALA A 4 -47.84 -52.69 -55.90
N ALA A 5 -47.10 -52.60 -57.02
CA ALA A 5 -45.78 -51.99 -57.05
C ALA A 5 -45.83 -50.45 -56.95
N ALA A 6 -46.88 -49.82 -57.49
CA ALA A 6 -47.12 -48.39 -57.34
C ALA A 6 -47.48 -48.04 -55.88
N ASP A 7 -48.41 -48.80 -55.27
CA ASP A 7 -48.81 -48.61 -53.88
C ASP A 7 -47.63 -48.80 -52.91
N GLY A 8 -46.86 -49.87 -53.08
CA GLY A 8 -45.65 -50.11 -52.29
C GLY A 8 -44.57 -49.04 -52.49
N GLY A 9 -44.45 -48.48 -53.70
CA GLY A 9 -43.52 -47.38 -53.99
C GLY A 9 -43.90 -46.08 -53.30
N VAL A 10 -45.20 -45.76 -53.24
CA VAL A 10 -45.72 -44.59 -52.52
C VAL A 10 -45.48 -44.74 -51.01
N GLU A 11 -45.77 -45.92 -50.45
CA GLU A 11 -45.58 -46.18 -49.03
C GLU A 11 -44.10 -46.09 -48.63
N TRP A 12 -43.18 -46.67 -49.41
CA TRP A 12 -41.74 -46.55 -49.19
C TRP A 12 -41.22 -45.11 -49.31
N PHE A 13 -41.69 -44.36 -50.30
CA PHE A 13 -41.33 -42.95 -50.44
C PHE A 13 -41.80 -42.13 -49.23
N SER A 14 -43.03 -42.36 -48.77
CA SER A 14 -43.60 -41.68 -47.60
C SER A 14 -42.78 -41.99 -46.34
N TYR A 15 -42.42 -43.26 -46.14
CA TYR A 15 -41.60 -43.70 -45.01
C TYR A 15 -40.20 -43.06 -45.04
N ASN A 16 -39.51 -43.05 -46.18
CA ASN A 16 -38.19 -42.43 -46.28
C ASN A 16 -38.22 -40.92 -46.09
N ARG A 17 -39.29 -40.26 -46.53
CA ARG A 17 -39.52 -38.84 -46.26
C ARG A 17 -39.74 -38.57 -44.78
N GLU A 18 -40.50 -39.41 -44.09
CA GLU A 18 -40.70 -39.33 -42.63
C GLU A 18 -39.41 -39.59 -41.84
N VAL A 19 -38.64 -40.61 -42.21
CA VAL A 19 -37.33 -40.90 -41.60
C VAL A 19 -36.35 -39.77 -41.86
N TYR A 20 -36.33 -39.19 -43.06
CA TYR A 20 -35.54 -38.00 -43.35
C TYR A 20 -35.95 -36.82 -42.47
N ASN A 21 -37.25 -36.56 -42.33
CA ASN A 21 -37.79 -35.52 -41.46
C ASN A 21 -37.40 -35.75 -39.99
N PHE A 22 -37.52 -36.99 -39.49
CA PHE A 22 -37.12 -37.37 -38.12
C PHE A 22 -35.62 -37.13 -37.89
N ASN A 23 -34.78 -37.64 -38.79
CA ASN A 23 -33.32 -37.45 -38.72
C ASN A 23 -32.93 -35.97 -38.80
N ARG A 24 -33.63 -35.19 -39.64
CA ARG A 24 -33.49 -33.74 -39.71
C ARG A 24 -33.81 -33.09 -38.36
N THR A 25 -34.94 -33.43 -37.75
CA THR A 25 -35.31 -32.90 -36.43
C THR A 25 -34.27 -33.26 -35.38
N MET A 26 -33.71 -34.47 -35.41
CA MET A 26 -32.65 -34.88 -34.48
C MET A 26 -31.34 -34.13 -34.71
N ARG A 27 -30.92 -33.93 -35.98
CA ARG A 27 -29.73 -33.10 -36.29
C ARG A 27 -29.91 -31.66 -35.84
N GLN A 28 -31.08 -31.07 -36.08
CA GLN A 28 -31.38 -29.72 -35.64
C GLN A 28 -31.38 -29.63 -34.10
N LYS A 29 -31.95 -30.60 -33.39
CA LYS A 29 -31.90 -30.69 -31.93
C LYS A 29 -30.46 -30.80 -31.41
N ASN A 30 -29.63 -31.65 -32.02
CA ASN A 30 -28.23 -31.81 -31.64
C ASN A 30 -27.44 -30.51 -31.88
N LEU A 31 -27.65 -29.84 -33.03
CA LEU A 31 -27.00 -28.57 -33.34
C LEU A 31 -27.41 -27.48 -32.34
N TYR A 32 -28.70 -27.41 -31.98
CA TYR A 32 -29.17 -26.49 -30.94
C TYR A 32 -28.60 -26.82 -29.56
N GLN A 33 -28.47 -28.10 -29.20
CA GLN A 33 -27.84 -28.52 -27.96
C GLN A 33 -26.35 -28.11 -27.91
N HIS A 34 -25.61 -28.29 -29.00
CA HIS A 34 -24.22 -27.84 -29.08
C HIS A 34 -24.10 -26.31 -28.98
N GLN A 35 -24.97 -25.56 -29.65
CA GLN A 35 -25.00 -24.10 -29.51
C GLN A 35 -25.31 -23.69 -28.06
N LYS A 36 -26.26 -24.38 -27.41
CA LYS A 36 -26.59 -24.16 -26.00
C LYS A 36 -25.39 -24.45 -25.10
N GLN A 37 -24.66 -25.54 -25.32
CA GLN A 37 -23.44 -25.87 -24.56
C GLN A 37 -22.37 -24.78 -24.73
N ARG A 38 -22.11 -24.31 -25.96
CA ARG A 38 -21.15 -23.22 -26.22
C ARG A 38 -21.54 -21.92 -25.53
N VAL A 39 -22.83 -21.57 -25.56
CA VAL A 39 -23.34 -20.38 -24.85
C VAL A 39 -23.15 -20.54 -23.35
N MET A 40 -23.47 -21.70 -22.77
CA MET A 40 -23.28 -21.96 -21.34
C MET A 40 -21.80 -21.91 -20.92
N ALA A 41 -20.88 -22.44 -21.74
CA ALA A 41 -19.45 -22.34 -21.48
C ALA A 41 -18.97 -20.88 -21.46
N VAL A 42 -19.43 -20.06 -22.41
CA VAL A 42 -19.10 -18.63 -22.42
C VAL A 42 -19.74 -17.88 -21.25
N VAL A 43 -20.94 -18.26 -20.81
CA VAL A 43 -21.55 -17.70 -19.60
C VAL A 43 -20.69 -18.01 -18.37
N LEU A 44 -20.25 -19.26 -18.21
CA LEU A 44 -19.33 -19.66 -17.13
C LEU A 44 -18.05 -18.81 -17.15
N TYR A 45 -17.40 -18.66 -18.31
CA TYR A 45 -16.20 -17.83 -18.43
C TYR A 45 -16.45 -16.35 -18.09
N ARG A 46 -17.66 -15.82 -18.33
CA ARG A 46 -18.02 -14.45 -17.96
C ARG A 46 -18.18 -14.32 -16.44
N GLU A 47 -18.71 -15.35 -15.79
CA GLU A 47 -18.84 -15.42 -14.33
C GLU A 47 -17.45 -15.52 -13.69
N ASP A 48 -16.60 -16.43 -14.17
CA ASP A 48 -15.21 -16.57 -13.68
C ASP A 48 -14.44 -15.25 -13.77
N LEU A 49 -14.52 -14.55 -14.92
CA LEU A 49 -13.87 -13.24 -15.05
C LEU A 49 -14.46 -12.21 -14.07
N ARG A 50 -15.78 -12.16 -13.91
CA ARG A 50 -16.40 -11.23 -12.95
C ARG A 50 -15.94 -11.51 -11.53
N ASP A 51 -15.82 -12.77 -11.14
CA ASP A 51 -15.39 -13.16 -9.81
C ASP A 51 -13.92 -12.84 -9.57
N LEU A 52 -13.04 -13.12 -10.54
CA LEU A 52 -11.61 -12.77 -10.48
C LEU A 52 -11.39 -11.25 -10.36
N PHE A 53 -12.09 -10.46 -11.17
CA PHE A 53 -12.02 -9.00 -11.10
C PHE A 53 -12.68 -8.47 -9.81
N GLY A 54 -13.82 -9.04 -9.42
CA GLY A 54 -14.57 -8.67 -8.22
C GLY A 54 -13.76 -8.89 -6.94
N LEU A 55 -13.00 -9.98 -6.86
CA LEU A 55 -12.10 -10.26 -5.75
C LEU A 55 -11.00 -9.19 -5.64
N THR A 56 -10.41 -8.79 -6.76
CA THR A 56 -9.38 -7.73 -6.78
C THR A 56 -9.97 -6.38 -6.36
N ILE A 57 -11.12 -6.00 -6.91
CA ILE A 57 -11.81 -4.75 -6.62
C ILE A 57 -12.18 -4.69 -5.13
N GLY A 58 -12.90 -5.71 -4.63
CA GLY A 58 -13.33 -5.76 -3.23
C GLY A 58 -12.15 -5.71 -2.26
N LYS A 59 -11.02 -6.35 -2.61
CA LYS A 59 -9.81 -6.29 -1.81
C LYS A 59 -9.16 -4.90 -1.77
N MET A 60 -9.03 -4.24 -2.93
CA MET A 60 -8.47 -2.89 -2.98
C MET A 60 -9.36 -1.89 -2.23
N ASP A 61 -10.68 -2.04 -2.33
CA ASP A 61 -11.65 -1.21 -1.62
C ASP A 61 -11.52 -1.38 -0.09
N CYS A 62 -11.32 -2.62 0.39
CA CYS A 62 -11.02 -2.88 1.81
C CYS A 62 -9.72 -2.20 2.27
N TYR A 63 -8.65 -2.23 1.45
CA TYR A 63 -7.41 -1.53 1.79
C TYR A 63 -7.59 -0.02 1.83
N MET A 64 -8.35 0.53 0.89
CA MET A 64 -8.71 1.95 0.89
C MET A 64 -9.44 2.34 2.18
N LEU A 65 -10.42 1.54 2.61
CA LEU A 65 -11.18 1.78 3.84
C LEU A 65 -10.28 1.75 5.08
N VAL A 66 -9.50 0.69 5.26
CA VAL A 66 -8.62 0.53 6.43
C VAL A 66 -7.56 1.63 6.48
N SER A 67 -6.90 1.91 5.35
CA SER A 67 -5.90 2.99 5.27
C SER A 67 -6.52 4.36 5.54
N THR A 68 -7.75 4.62 5.12
CA THR A 68 -8.45 5.90 5.41
C THR A 68 -8.71 6.08 6.89
N LEU A 69 -9.14 5.02 7.59
CA LEU A 69 -9.32 5.05 9.05
C LEU A 69 -7.99 5.34 9.77
N LEU A 70 -6.91 4.68 9.34
CA LEU A 70 -5.58 4.87 9.92
C LEU A 70 -4.99 6.25 9.63
N VAL A 71 -5.24 6.83 8.44
CA VAL A 71 -4.95 8.24 8.15
C VAL A 71 -5.67 9.15 9.15
N GLY A 72 -6.96 8.89 9.40
CA GLY A 72 -7.74 9.62 10.40
C GLY A 72 -7.11 9.57 11.79
N PHE A 73 -6.63 8.41 12.24
CA PHE A 73 -5.91 8.29 13.50
C PHE A 73 -4.58 9.06 13.50
N CYS A 74 -3.80 9.00 12.42
CA CYS A 74 -2.57 9.79 12.31
C CYS A 74 -2.87 11.30 12.40
N THR A 75 -3.90 11.78 11.70
CA THR A 75 -4.33 13.18 11.73
C THR A 75 -4.80 13.62 13.13
N GLU A 76 -5.61 12.80 13.80
CA GLU A 76 -6.05 13.07 15.17
C GLU A 76 -4.87 13.10 16.16
N MET A 77 -3.88 12.21 16.01
CA MET A 77 -2.66 12.26 16.80
C MET A 77 -1.83 13.53 16.54
N PHE A 78 -1.76 14.03 15.31
CA PHE A 78 -1.08 15.30 15.01
C PHE A 78 -1.77 16.51 15.65
N TYR A 79 -3.11 16.58 15.60
CA TYR A 79 -3.85 17.75 16.10
C TYR A 79 -4.13 17.72 17.61
N LYS A 80 -4.54 16.56 18.14
CA LYS A 80 -4.92 16.41 19.56
C LYS A 80 -3.78 15.87 20.42
N GLY A 81 -2.86 15.09 19.84
CA GLY A 81 -1.69 14.54 20.53
C GLY A 81 -0.57 15.56 20.72
N ARG A 82 -0.89 16.72 21.32
CA ARG A 82 0.10 17.79 21.56
C ARG A 82 1.16 17.33 22.53
N THR A 83 2.38 17.18 22.04
CA THR A 83 3.54 16.88 22.88
C THR A 83 3.63 17.88 24.03
N PRO A 84 3.98 17.42 25.25
CA PRO A 84 4.12 18.31 26.39
C PRO A 84 5.16 19.40 26.06
N LEU A 85 4.92 20.62 26.54
CA LEU A 85 5.73 21.81 26.22
C LEU A 85 7.23 21.65 26.56
N LEU A 86 7.57 20.67 27.40
CA LEU A 86 8.92 20.36 27.85
C LEU A 86 9.47 19.05 27.26
N ALA A 87 8.82 18.47 26.26
CA ALA A 87 9.33 17.26 25.63
C ALA A 87 10.71 17.52 25.02
N PRO A 88 11.73 16.69 25.30
CA PRO A 88 13.04 16.89 24.72
C PRO A 88 13.00 16.62 23.22
N ASN A 89 13.72 17.44 22.44
CA ASN A 89 13.74 17.35 20.98
C ASN A 89 14.12 15.95 20.48
N TRP A 90 15.09 15.31 21.13
CA TRP A 90 15.54 13.95 20.79
C TRP A 90 14.45 12.87 20.93
N LEU A 91 13.37 13.12 21.68
CA LEU A 91 12.20 12.24 21.78
C LEU A 91 11.04 12.71 20.90
N PHE A 92 10.92 14.02 20.67
CA PHE A 92 9.94 14.60 19.77
C PHE A 92 10.16 14.16 18.31
N TRP A 93 11.40 14.19 17.81
CA TRP A 93 11.75 13.83 16.44
C TRP A 93 11.33 12.42 16.03
N PRO A 94 11.70 11.34 16.76
CA PRO A 94 11.30 9.99 16.37
C PRO A 94 9.78 9.80 16.36
N TRP A 95 9.06 10.42 17.30
CA TRP A 95 7.59 10.41 17.30
C TRP A 95 7.03 11.10 16.05
N SER A 96 7.49 12.32 15.74
CA SER A 96 7.00 13.12 14.61
C SER A 96 7.33 12.47 13.26
N ILE A 97 8.56 11.97 13.08
CA ILE A 97 9.01 11.33 11.84
C ILE A 97 8.23 10.03 11.58
N THR A 98 8.07 9.17 12.59
CA THR A 98 7.32 7.92 12.41
C THR A 98 5.83 8.15 12.20
N LEU A 99 5.22 9.13 12.88
CA LEU A 99 3.82 9.50 12.65
C LEU A 99 3.61 10.10 11.24
N GLY A 100 4.52 10.96 10.80
CA GLY A 100 4.50 11.54 9.44
C GLY A 100 4.73 10.48 8.36
N ALA A 101 5.66 9.56 8.58
CA ALA A 101 5.89 8.41 7.70
C ALA A 101 4.66 7.51 7.62
N ALA A 102 4.00 7.23 8.76
CA ALA A 102 2.78 6.45 8.80
C ALA A 102 1.68 7.10 7.95
N PHE A 103 1.42 8.40 8.17
CA PHE A 103 0.47 9.19 7.39
C PHE A 103 0.76 9.11 5.89
N PHE A 104 2.02 9.36 5.49
CA PHE A 104 2.44 9.33 4.09
C PHE A 104 2.21 7.96 3.45
N TYR A 105 2.62 6.88 4.11
CA TYR A 105 2.46 5.53 3.56
C TYR A 105 1.00 5.11 3.48
N PHE A 106 0.14 5.44 4.45
CA PHE A 106 -1.28 5.15 4.33
C PHE A 106 -1.95 5.95 3.22
N PHE A 107 -1.58 7.23 3.05
CA PHE A 107 -2.06 8.04 1.94
C PHE A 107 -1.63 7.46 0.58
N LEU A 108 -0.37 7.05 0.45
CA LEU A 108 0.13 6.41 -0.77
C LEU A 108 -0.58 5.06 -1.01
N SER A 109 -0.89 4.30 0.05
CA SER A 109 -1.68 3.07 -0.04
C SER A 109 -3.08 3.32 -0.61
N ILE A 110 -3.79 4.34 -0.13
CA ILE A 110 -5.12 4.75 -0.64
C ILE A 110 -5.03 5.09 -2.13
N TRP A 111 -4.06 5.91 -2.51
CA TRP A 111 -3.89 6.34 -3.90
C TRP A 111 -3.61 5.16 -4.84
N LEU A 112 -2.71 4.25 -4.44
CA LEU A 112 -2.38 3.06 -5.22
C LEU A 112 -3.55 2.07 -5.30
N ALA A 113 -4.28 1.85 -4.20
CA ALA A 113 -5.45 0.99 -4.16
C ALA A 113 -6.57 1.52 -5.07
N LEU A 114 -6.81 2.83 -5.06
CA LEU A 114 -7.76 3.49 -5.96
C LEU A 114 -7.41 3.25 -7.43
N HIS A 115 -6.13 3.46 -7.80
CA HIS A 115 -5.66 3.21 -9.16
C HIS A 115 -5.80 1.75 -9.57
N ALA A 116 -5.50 0.82 -8.67
CA ALA A 116 -5.66 -0.62 -8.92
C ALA A 116 -7.14 -0.99 -9.12
N SER A 117 -8.04 -0.51 -8.25
CA SER A 117 -9.48 -0.77 -8.31
C SER A 117 -10.12 -0.26 -9.61
N ILE A 118 -9.87 1.02 -9.97
CA ILE A 118 -10.39 1.62 -11.21
C ILE A 118 -9.85 0.91 -12.45
N SER A 119 -8.56 0.55 -12.43
CA SER A 119 -7.95 -0.18 -13.55
C SER A 119 -8.58 -1.57 -13.71
N ALA A 120 -8.72 -2.33 -12.63
CA ALA A 120 -9.35 -3.64 -12.63
C ALA A 120 -10.81 -3.56 -13.14
N GLN A 121 -11.59 -2.58 -12.69
CA GLN A 121 -12.96 -2.37 -13.16
C GLN A 121 -13.01 -2.03 -14.66
N THR A 122 -12.14 -1.16 -15.14
CA THR A 122 -12.07 -0.77 -16.56
C THR A 122 -11.73 -1.98 -17.43
N TYR A 123 -10.75 -2.79 -17.01
CA TYR A 123 -10.38 -4.00 -17.74
C TYR A 123 -11.44 -5.10 -17.65
N SER A 124 -12.15 -5.23 -16.53
CA SER A 124 -13.29 -6.13 -16.41
C SER A 124 -14.37 -5.82 -17.44
N VAL A 125 -14.82 -4.57 -17.51
CA VAL A 125 -15.83 -4.13 -18.49
C VAL A 125 -15.32 -4.33 -19.92
N ARG A 126 -14.05 -4.02 -20.19
CA ARG A 126 -13.45 -4.21 -21.51
C ARG A 126 -13.40 -5.69 -21.92
N SER A 127 -12.96 -6.57 -21.03
CA SER A 127 -12.91 -8.02 -21.28
C SER A 127 -14.28 -8.58 -21.56
N LEU A 128 -15.30 -8.18 -20.79
CA LEU A 128 -16.67 -8.65 -20.94
C LEU A 128 -17.38 -8.12 -22.19
N THR A 129 -16.98 -6.97 -22.74
CA THR A 129 -17.64 -6.34 -23.90
C THR A 129 -16.91 -6.56 -25.21
N GLN A 130 -15.58 -6.58 -25.18
CA GLN A 130 -14.75 -6.67 -26.39
C GLN A 130 -14.26 -8.09 -26.64
N TRP A 131 -13.86 -8.82 -25.60
CA TRP A 131 -13.13 -10.08 -25.74
C TRP A 131 -14.04 -11.29 -25.60
N LEU A 132 -14.90 -11.30 -24.59
CA LEU A 132 -15.77 -12.43 -24.30
C LEU A 132 -17.21 -12.18 -24.80
N ARG A 133 -17.36 -12.00 -26.12
CA ARG A 133 -18.67 -11.87 -26.75
C ARG A 133 -19.40 -13.21 -26.80
N LEU A 134 -20.73 -13.18 -26.72
CA LEU A 134 -21.54 -14.38 -26.88
C LEU A 134 -21.30 -14.99 -28.26
N PRO A 135 -21.17 -16.33 -28.36
CA PRO A 135 -20.99 -16.98 -29.65
C PRO A 135 -22.30 -16.88 -30.43
N VAL A 136 -22.34 -15.97 -31.40
CA VAL A 136 -23.45 -15.86 -32.34
C VAL A 136 -23.24 -16.91 -33.41
N ALA A 137 -24.22 -17.79 -33.59
CA ALA A 137 -24.17 -18.80 -34.65
C ALA A 137 -23.97 -18.12 -36.00
N SER A 138 -22.99 -18.61 -36.77
CA SER A 138 -22.74 -18.04 -38.09
C SER A 138 -23.93 -18.30 -39.03
N ALA A 139 -24.15 -17.43 -40.02
CA ALA A 139 -25.19 -17.65 -41.02
C ALA A 139 -25.04 -19.02 -41.72
N MET A 140 -23.79 -19.51 -41.83
CA MET A 140 -23.49 -20.85 -42.36
C MET A 140 -23.96 -21.95 -41.42
N GLU A 141 -23.63 -21.89 -40.12
CA GLU A 141 -24.13 -22.86 -39.11
C GLU A 141 -25.67 -22.86 -39.02
N ILE A 142 -26.29 -21.69 -39.14
CA ILE A 142 -27.76 -21.57 -39.20
C ILE A 142 -28.29 -22.22 -40.48
N SER A 143 -27.63 -21.99 -41.63
CA SER A 143 -28.03 -22.58 -42.90
C SER A 143 -27.87 -24.11 -42.93
N GLU A 144 -26.80 -24.63 -42.31
CA GLU A 144 -26.53 -26.06 -42.16
C GLU A 144 -27.53 -26.72 -41.19
N GLY A 145 -27.92 -25.99 -40.13
CA GLY A 145 -29.00 -26.39 -39.23
C GLY A 145 -30.38 -26.33 -39.88
N SER A 146 -30.58 -25.43 -40.85
CA SER A 146 -31.80 -25.32 -41.65
C SER A 146 -31.77 -26.30 -42.82
N ALA A 147 -31.84 -27.61 -42.55
CA ALA A 147 -32.00 -28.60 -43.63
C ALA A 147 -33.26 -28.25 -44.44
N ARG A 148 -33.15 -28.17 -45.77
CA ARG A 148 -34.29 -27.82 -46.64
C ARG A 148 -34.90 -29.11 -47.18
N LEU A 149 -36.21 -29.13 -47.41
CA LEU A 149 -36.83 -30.28 -48.08
C LEU A 149 -36.22 -30.50 -49.48
N GLU A 150 -35.77 -29.41 -50.10
CA GLU A 150 -34.99 -29.37 -51.33
C GLU A 150 -33.75 -30.30 -51.28
N ASP A 151 -33.11 -30.46 -50.12
CA ASP A 151 -31.93 -31.33 -49.97
C ASP A 151 -32.30 -32.82 -50.05
N PHE A 152 -33.52 -33.19 -49.65
CA PHE A 152 -34.05 -34.55 -49.82
C PHE A 152 -34.44 -34.80 -51.27
N GLU A 153 -35.13 -33.84 -51.90
CA GLU A 153 -35.53 -33.92 -53.31
C GLU A 153 -34.30 -33.97 -54.23
N GLY A 154 -33.25 -33.23 -53.91
CA GLY A 154 -31.97 -33.22 -54.62
C GLY A 154 -31.11 -34.47 -54.43
N SER A 155 -31.46 -35.38 -53.51
CA SER A 155 -30.69 -36.62 -53.26
C SER A 155 -30.87 -37.69 -54.34
N GLY A 156 -31.81 -37.48 -55.28
CA GLY A 156 -32.12 -38.37 -56.39
C GLY A 156 -32.92 -39.61 -55.99
N VAL A 157 -33.41 -40.35 -56.99
CA VAL A 157 -34.30 -41.51 -56.82
C VAL A 157 -33.67 -42.61 -55.93
N GLY A 158 -32.35 -42.78 -55.96
CA GLY A 158 -31.64 -43.72 -55.07
C GLY A 158 -31.61 -43.29 -53.59
N GLY A 159 -31.78 -42.00 -53.28
CA GLY A 159 -31.96 -41.49 -51.92
C GLY A 159 -33.39 -41.70 -51.40
N TRP A 160 -34.37 -41.70 -52.31
CA TRP A 160 -35.79 -41.85 -52.01
C TRP A 160 -36.18 -43.27 -51.59
N PHE A 161 -35.41 -44.28 -51.99
CA PHE A 161 -35.68 -45.69 -51.71
C PHE A 161 -34.61 -46.36 -50.82
N ARG A 162 -34.06 -45.62 -49.84
CA ARG A 162 -33.13 -46.21 -48.86
C ARG A 162 -33.86 -47.18 -47.93
N VAL A 163 -33.27 -48.33 -47.65
CA VAL A 163 -33.77 -49.28 -46.65
C VAL A 163 -32.97 -49.06 -45.36
N PRO A 164 -33.57 -48.51 -44.29
CA PRO A 164 -32.83 -47.94 -43.15
C PRO A 164 -31.86 -48.92 -42.49
N VAL A 165 -32.35 -50.12 -42.22
CA VAL A 165 -31.60 -51.14 -41.48
C VAL A 165 -30.45 -51.70 -42.32
N VAL A 166 -30.69 -51.93 -43.62
CA VAL A 166 -29.69 -52.52 -44.51
C VAL A 166 -28.54 -51.55 -44.77
N THR A 167 -28.82 -50.24 -44.85
CA THR A 167 -27.76 -49.24 -45.06
C THR A 167 -26.88 -49.02 -43.83
N GLU A 168 -27.43 -49.06 -42.62
CA GLU A 168 -26.60 -48.97 -41.41
C GLU A 168 -25.80 -50.25 -41.19
N TYR A 169 -26.42 -51.42 -41.35
CA TYR A 169 -25.70 -52.70 -41.31
C TYR A 169 -24.58 -52.75 -42.34
N ALA A 170 -24.84 -52.35 -43.59
CA ALA A 170 -23.82 -52.34 -44.63
C ALA A 170 -22.68 -51.34 -44.34
N ARG A 171 -22.98 -50.24 -43.64
CA ARG A 171 -21.96 -49.27 -43.20
C ARG A 171 -21.10 -49.84 -42.08
N GLU A 172 -21.71 -50.45 -41.07
CA GLU A 172 -20.99 -51.07 -39.95
C GLU A 172 -20.19 -52.30 -40.39
N SER A 173 -20.74 -53.10 -41.30
CA SER A 173 -20.11 -54.31 -41.81
C SER A 173 -19.15 -54.06 -42.98
N ASN A 174 -18.90 -52.79 -43.35
CA ASN A 174 -18.11 -52.39 -44.53
C ASN A 174 -18.54 -53.12 -45.83
N LEU A 175 -19.81 -53.52 -45.96
CA LEU A 175 -20.28 -54.25 -47.14
C LEU A 175 -20.42 -53.27 -48.31
N LYS A 176 -19.61 -53.48 -49.35
CA LYS A 176 -19.73 -52.74 -50.61
C LYS A 176 -20.97 -53.22 -51.36
N ILE A 177 -22.11 -52.56 -51.18
CA ILE A 177 -23.31 -52.83 -51.98
C ILE A 177 -23.10 -52.29 -53.41
N PRO A 178 -23.09 -53.15 -54.45
CA PRO A 178 -22.89 -52.70 -55.82
C PRO A 178 -24.04 -51.78 -56.27
N GLY A 179 -23.69 -50.62 -56.83
CA GLY A 179 -24.66 -49.59 -57.27
C GLY A 179 -24.86 -48.43 -56.30
N LEU A 180 -24.62 -48.62 -55.00
CA LEU A 180 -24.58 -47.53 -54.01
C LEU A 180 -23.14 -47.00 -53.90
N LYS A 181 -22.75 -46.09 -54.80
CA LYS A 181 -21.57 -45.25 -54.56
C LYS A 181 -21.92 -44.28 -53.44
N HIS A 182 -21.67 -44.67 -52.18
CA HIS A 182 -21.53 -43.70 -51.11
C HIS A 182 -20.41 -42.74 -51.54
N LYS A 183 -20.77 -41.55 -52.04
CA LYS A 183 -19.91 -40.38 -51.89
C LYS A 183 -19.71 -40.32 -50.38
N GLY A 184 -18.58 -40.85 -49.92
CA GLY A 184 -18.12 -40.65 -48.57
C GLY A 184 -17.98 -39.16 -48.44
N ALA A 185 -19.06 -38.50 -48.02
CA ALA A 185 -18.97 -37.24 -47.34
C ALA A 185 -18.13 -37.59 -46.13
N LYS A 186 -16.79 -37.55 -46.31
CA LYS A 186 -15.82 -37.54 -45.23
C LYS A 186 -16.41 -36.47 -44.33
N SER A 187 -16.98 -36.91 -43.22
CA SER A 187 -17.58 -36.02 -42.24
C SER A 187 -16.42 -35.17 -41.75
N LYS A 188 -16.15 -34.07 -42.45
CA LYS A 188 -15.31 -32.97 -41.97
C LYS A 188 -15.92 -32.36 -40.71
N ASN A 189 -17.16 -32.73 -40.41
CA ASN A 189 -17.82 -32.58 -39.12
C ASN A 189 -17.39 -33.72 -38.20
N GLU A 190 -16.09 -33.98 -38.09
CA GLU A 190 -15.56 -34.56 -36.86
C GLU A 190 -15.91 -33.49 -35.82
N ILE A 191 -16.93 -33.78 -35.01
CA ILE A 191 -17.40 -32.88 -33.96
C ILE A 191 -16.17 -32.64 -33.11
N LYS A 192 -15.57 -31.45 -33.25
CA LYS A 192 -14.36 -31.08 -32.53
C LYS A 192 -14.63 -31.38 -31.06
N ASP A 193 -13.90 -32.35 -30.57
CA ASP A 193 -14.06 -32.90 -29.23
C ASP A 193 -13.97 -31.76 -28.22
N LEU A 194 -14.85 -31.77 -27.20
CA LEU A 194 -14.90 -30.72 -26.19
C LEU A 194 -13.58 -30.61 -25.41
N THR A 195 -12.70 -31.60 -25.52
CA THR A 195 -11.31 -31.54 -25.05
C THR A 195 -10.50 -30.39 -25.67
N THR A 196 -10.81 -29.94 -26.88
CA THR A 196 -10.26 -28.69 -27.46
C THR A 196 -10.74 -27.42 -26.75
N GLU A 197 -11.80 -27.49 -25.94
CA GLU A 197 -12.25 -26.36 -25.09
C GLU A 197 -11.30 -26.13 -23.91
N TRP A 198 -10.48 -27.11 -23.50
CA TRP A 198 -9.51 -26.95 -22.43
C TRP A 198 -8.43 -25.91 -22.76
N ASP A 199 -8.00 -25.83 -24.02
CA ASP A 199 -7.08 -24.78 -24.45
C ASP A 199 -7.75 -23.41 -24.43
N THR A 200 -9.04 -23.35 -24.75
CA THR A 200 -9.85 -22.12 -24.67
C THR A 200 -10.03 -21.68 -23.21
N PHE A 201 -10.21 -22.64 -22.30
CA PHE A 201 -10.20 -22.43 -20.85
C PHE A 201 -8.85 -21.84 -20.39
N LYS A 202 -7.72 -22.44 -20.79
CA LYS A 202 -6.40 -21.88 -20.46
C LYS A 202 -6.16 -20.49 -21.04
N GLN A 203 -6.70 -20.21 -22.23
CA GLN A 203 -6.53 -18.92 -22.89
C GLN A 203 -7.16 -17.76 -22.10
N HIS A 204 -8.35 -17.92 -21.50
CA HIS A 204 -8.96 -16.81 -20.77
C HIS A 204 -8.25 -16.51 -19.44
N PHE A 205 -7.68 -17.51 -18.76
CA PHE A 205 -6.79 -17.26 -17.61
C PHE A 205 -5.47 -16.61 -18.04
N ALA A 206 -4.88 -17.05 -19.15
CA ALA A 206 -3.69 -16.40 -19.69
C ALA A 206 -3.97 -14.92 -20.04
N LEU A 207 -5.15 -14.64 -20.58
CA LEU A 207 -5.65 -13.31 -20.88
C LEU A 207 -5.83 -12.47 -19.61
N PHE A 208 -6.47 -13.03 -18.58
CA PHE A 208 -6.59 -12.39 -17.27
C PHE A 208 -5.20 -12.08 -16.68
N ASN A 209 -4.27 -13.02 -16.68
CA ASN A 209 -2.91 -12.83 -16.16
C ASN A 209 -2.15 -11.73 -16.91
N GLN A 210 -2.35 -11.61 -18.23
CA GLN A 210 -1.78 -10.51 -19.02
C GLN A 210 -2.39 -9.15 -18.65
N LEU A 211 -3.70 -9.11 -18.39
CA LEU A 211 -4.38 -7.90 -17.93
C LEU A 211 -3.96 -7.55 -16.51
N HIS A 212 -3.85 -8.51 -15.61
CA HIS A 212 -3.51 -8.30 -14.20
C HIS A 212 -2.19 -7.57 -14.04
N ARG A 213 -1.17 -7.93 -14.84
CA ARG A 213 0.12 -7.23 -14.90
C ARG A 213 0.01 -5.72 -15.06
N LYS A 214 -1.09 -5.21 -15.63
CA LYS A 214 -1.29 -3.78 -15.84
C LYS A 214 -1.55 -2.99 -14.54
N TRP A 215 -2.17 -3.61 -13.55
CA TRP A 215 -2.44 -2.98 -12.24
C TRP A 215 -1.74 -3.68 -11.07
N GLN A 216 -1.12 -4.83 -11.29
CA GLN A 216 -0.44 -5.63 -10.27
C GLN A 216 0.61 -4.82 -9.48
N GLY A 217 1.35 -3.93 -10.14
CA GLY A 217 2.31 -3.06 -9.46
C GLY A 217 1.64 -2.12 -8.45
N HIS A 218 0.50 -1.53 -8.81
CA HIS A 218 -0.25 -0.64 -7.91
C HIS A 218 -0.81 -1.42 -6.73
N GLU A 219 -1.41 -2.58 -7.00
CA GLU A 219 -1.91 -3.48 -5.97
C GLU A 219 -0.82 -3.95 -5.00
N ALA A 220 0.37 -4.33 -5.51
CA ALA A 220 1.49 -4.78 -4.70
C ALA A 220 1.99 -3.67 -3.77
N TYR A 221 2.28 -2.49 -4.31
CA TYR A 221 2.77 -1.37 -3.51
C TYR A 221 1.71 -0.79 -2.57
N ALA A 222 0.41 -0.85 -2.90
CA ALA A 222 -0.64 -0.45 -1.97
C ALA A 222 -0.52 -1.22 -0.64
N ARG A 223 -0.20 -2.51 -0.71
CA ARG A 223 -0.03 -3.38 0.46
C ARG A 223 1.29 -3.15 1.18
N VAL A 224 2.38 -2.99 0.43
CA VAL A 224 3.68 -2.61 1.01
C VAL A 224 3.54 -1.32 1.82
N CYS A 225 2.87 -0.32 1.25
CA CYS A 225 2.61 0.96 1.91
C CYS A 225 1.70 0.80 3.12
N MET A 226 0.62 0.00 3.04
CA MET A 226 -0.24 -0.27 4.20
C MET A 226 0.53 -0.96 5.33
N CYS A 227 1.32 -1.98 5.00
CA CYS A 227 2.17 -2.69 5.96
C CYS A 227 3.16 -1.73 6.62
N MET A 228 3.81 -0.88 5.82
CA MET A 228 4.76 0.12 6.31
C MET A 228 4.11 1.17 7.18
N GLY A 229 2.98 1.73 6.75
CA GLY A 229 2.22 2.66 7.58
C GLY A 229 1.86 2.06 8.93
N THR A 230 1.48 0.77 8.94
CA THR A 230 1.14 0.04 10.17
C THR A 230 2.35 -0.19 11.07
N LEU A 231 3.53 -0.45 10.51
CA LEU A 231 4.77 -0.51 11.30
C LEU A 231 5.12 0.85 11.90
N GLN A 232 5.05 1.91 11.09
CA GLN A 232 5.38 3.27 11.52
C GLN A 232 4.44 3.80 12.60
N ILE A 233 3.13 3.55 12.49
CA ILE A 233 2.17 3.97 13.53
C ILE A 233 2.39 3.22 14.85
N LEU A 234 2.81 1.94 14.82
CA LEU A 234 3.14 1.19 16.03
C LEU A 234 4.35 1.80 16.76
N TYR A 235 5.39 2.22 16.03
CA TYR A 235 6.50 2.96 16.64
C TYR A 235 6.07 4.34 17.14
N ALA A 236 5.26 5.07 16.38
CA ALA A 236 4.74 6.37 16.80
C ALA A 236 3.95 6.25 18.12
N LEU A 237 3.13 5.21 18.29
CA LEU A 237 2.43 4.92 19.55
C LEU A 237 3.40 4.58 20.69
N GLY A 238 4.46 3.81 20.41
CA GLY A 238 5.51 3.52 21.39
C GLY A 238 6.26 4.78 21.85
N TYR A 239 6.64 5.65 20.92
CA TYR A 239 7.32 6.92 21.22
C TYR A 239 6.38 7.92 21.92
N PHE A 240 5.12 7.96 21.53
CA PHE A 240 4.10 8.73 22.24
C PHE A 240 3.96 8.27 23.69
N ALA A 241 3.94 6.96 23.94
CA ALA A 241 3.89 6.41 25.29
C ALA A 241 5.14 6.76 26.11
N LEU A 242 6.34 6.72 25.52
CA LEU A 242 7.57 7.19 26.18
C LEU A 242 7.50 8.67 26.56
N LEU A 243 6.98 9.50 25.65
CA LEU A 243 6.91 10.94 25.82
C LEU A 243 5.91 11.35 26.91
N TYR A 244 4.76 10.69 27.03
CA TYR A 244 3.79 10.98 28.10
C TYR A 244 4.03 10.21 29.39
N TRP A 245 4.09 8.88 29.33
CA TRP A 245 4.20 8.04 30.53
C TRP A 245 5.61 8.05 31.08
N GLY A 246 6.61 7.94 30.21
CA GLY A 246 8.01 7.85 30.61
C GLY A 246 8.56 9.18 31.09
N TYR A 247 8.45 10.20 30.23
CA TYR A 247 9.02 11.52 30.48
C TYR A 247 8.09 12.40 31.32
N PHE A 248 6.91 12.75 30.79
CA PHE A 248 6.04 13.75 31.41
C PHE A 248 5.46 13.34 32.77
N TRP A 249 5.02 12.09 32.91
CA TRP A 249 4.50 11.56 34.18
C TRP A 249 5.55 10.89 35.07
N GLY A 250 6.80 10.79 34.61
CA GLY A 250 7.88 10.17 35.39
C GLY A 250 7.63 8.70 35.73
N ASN A 251 6.90 7.96 34.90
CA ASN A 251 6.63 6.53 35.07
C ASN A 251 7.22 5.71 33.91
N PRO A 252 8.55 5.49 33.91
CA PRO A 252 9.23 4.79 32.80
C PRO A 252 8.77 3.34 32.64
N LEU A 253 8.42 2.65 33.72
CA LEU A 253 7.98 1.25 33.66
C LEU A 253 6.69 1.09 32.84
N ALA A 254 5.72 1.98 33.04
CA ALA A 254 4.48 1.94 32.26
C ALA A 254 4.75 2.16 30.77
N ALA A 255 5.61 3.14 30.43
CA ALA A 255 6.01 3.38 29.05
C ALA A 255 6.71 2.16 28.43
N TYR A 256 7.58 1.47 29.17
CA TYR A 256 8.34 0.34 28.67
C TYR A 256 7.47 -0.85 28.30
N VAL A 257 6.44 -1.11 29.09
CA VAL A 257 5.46 -2.17 28.78
C VAL A 257 4.77 -1.87 27.45
N ILE A 258 4.36 -0.62 27.23
CA ILE A 258 3.71 -0.21 25.97
C ILE A 258 4.69 -0.27 24.80
N VAL A 259 5.91 0.23 24.94
CA VAL A 259 6.95 0.14 23.91
C VAL A 259 7.23 -1.31 23.54
N THR A 260 7.36 -2.19 24.53
CA THR A 260 7.59 -3.63 24.30
C THR A 260 6.44 -4.26 23.53
N LEU A 261 5.19 -3.94 23.92
CA LEU A 261 4.00 -4.42 23.23
C LEU A 261 3.98 -3.94 21.75
N CYS A 262 4.24 -2.66 21.51
CA CYS A 262 4.30 -2.07 20.18
C CYS A 262 5.42 -2.67 19.33
N SER A 263 6.62 -2.88 19.88
CA SER A 263 7.74 -3.51 19.19
C SER A 263 7.47 -4.97 18.86
N VAL A 264 6.85 -5.75 19.76
CA VAL A 264 6.46 -7.14 19.48
C VAL A 264 5.38 -7.18 18.39
N ALA A 265 4.38 -6.31 18.46
CA ALA A 265 3.36 -6.19 17.42
C ALA A 265 3.97 -5.82 16.07
N ALA A 266 4.95 -4.91 16.04
CA ALA A 266 5.67 -4.53 14.83
C ALA A 266 6.47 -5.71 14.25
N LEU A 267 7.16 -6.49 15.08
CA LEU A 267 7.88 -7.70 14.66
C LEU A 267 6.94 -8.77 14.09
N LEU A 268 5.80 -9.01 14.75
CA LEU A 268 4.80 -9.95 14.27
C LEU A 268 4.22 -9.50 12.93
N ASN A 269 3.88 -8.22 12.80
CA ASN A 269 3.40 -7.66 11.55
C ASN A 269 4.44 -7.80 10.43
N ALA A 270 5.71 -7.50 10.71
CA ALA A 270 6.78 -7.65 9.73
C ALA A 270 6.98 -9.13 9.31
N LYS A 271 6.96 -10.05 10.29
CA LYS A 271 7.08 -11.51 10.03
C LYS A 271 5.92 -12.05 9.20
N MET A 272 4.69 -11.58 9.43
CA MET A 272 3.53 -12.02 8.66
C MET A 272 3.58 -11.55 7.21
N ASN A 273 4.15 -10.37 6.95
CA ASN A 273 4.13 -9.73 5.64
C ASN A 273 5.38 -9.98 4.79
N LEU A 274 6.50 -10.41 5.40
CA LEU A 274 7.78 -10.52 4.72
C LEU A 274 8.30 -11.97 4.68
N THR A 275 8.75 -12.40 3.51
CA THR A 275 9.55 -13.62 3.33
C THR A 275 11.03 -13.27 3.46
N LEU A 276 11.54 -13.39 4.69
CA LEU A 276 12.95 -13.12 5.00
C LEU A 276 13.70 -14.42 5.21
N SER A 277 14.96 -14.44 4.77
CA SER A 277 15.90 -15.44 5.27
C SER A 277 16.12 -15.27 6.78
N PHE A 278 16.62 -16.31 7.46
CA PHE A 278 16.88 -16.23 8.90
C PHE A 278 17.79 -15.06 9.28
N ILE A 279 18.84 -14.80 8.48
CA ILE A 279 19.78 -13.68 8.72
C ILE A 279 19.07 -12.34 8.55
N GLU A 280 18.30 -12.15 7.46
CA GLU A 280 17.52 -10.93 7.24
C GLU A 280 16.49 -10.71 8.34
N PHE A 281 15.87 -11.78 8.85
CA PHE A 281 14.96 -11.73 9.98
C PHE A 281 15.66 -11.32 11.27
N CYS A 282 16.85 -11.86 11.57
CA CYS A 282 17.63 -11.44 12.73
C CYS A 282 18.04 -9.96 12.65
N ILE A 283 18.46 -9.49 11.47
CA ILE A 283 18.79 -8.08 11.24
C ILE A 283 17.55 -7.21 11.45
N MET A 284 16.41 -7.58 10.86
CA MET A 284 15.15 -6.88 11.06
C MET A 284 14.75 -6.86 12.53
N ALA A 285 14.81 -8.00 13.21
CA ALA A 285 14.41 -8.11 14.61
C ALA A 285 15.26 -7.21 15.50
N PHE A 286 16.57 -7.18 15.25
CA PHE A 286 17.51 -6.29 15.92
C PHE A 286 17.20 -4.81 15.63
N LEU A 287 17.06 -4.43 14.36
CA LEU A 287 16.79 -3.06 13.94
C LEU A 287 15.41 -2.55 14.38
N THR A 288 14.43 -3.43 14.59
CA THR A 288 13.10 -3.08 15.11
C THR A 288 13.08 -2.95 16.63
N ALA A 289 13.77 -3.84 17.35
CA ALA A 289 13.72 -3.85 18.81
C ALA A 289 14.66 -2.80 19.43
N VAL A 290 15.90 -2.70 18.95
CA VAL A 290 16.95 -1.92 19.60
C VAL A 290 16.66 -0.41 19.68
N PRO A 291 16.22 0.30 18.61
CA PRO A 291 16.02 1.74 18.70
C PRO A 291 15.00 2.15 19.77
N PRO A 292 13.78 1.57 19.85
CA PRO A 292 12.84 1.87 20.93
C PRO A 292 13.39 1.62 22.34
N PHE A 293 14.18 0.56 22.54
CA PHE A 293 14.81 0.28 23.84
C PHE A 293 15.98 1.22 24.17
N LEU A 294 16.68 1.76 23.17
CA LEU A 294 17.67 2.82 23.40
C LEU A 294 17.00 4.14 23.82
N TYR A 295 15.84 4.48 23.25
CA TYR A 295 15.04 5.61 23.73
C TYR A 295 14.50 5.38 25.15
N CYS A 296 14.08 4.15 25.47
CA CYS A 296 13.76 3.76 26.84
C CYS A 296 14.96 4.06 27.76
N ALA A 297 16.14 3.54 27.44
CA ALA A 297 17.36 3.77 28.22
C ALA A 297 17.68 5.27 28.38
N ALA A 298 17.49 6.09 27.35
CA ALA A 298 17.65 7.53 27.42
C ALA A 298 16.70 8.16 28.47
N VAL A 299 15.41 7.82 28.44
CA VAL A 299 14.41 8.29 29.41
C VAL A 299 14.74 7.83 30.84
N LEU A 300 15.19 6.58 31.03
CA LEU A 300 15.59 6.09 32.35
C LEU A 300 16.84 6.75 32.88
N CYS A 301 17.84 7.03 32.03
CA CYS A 301 19.00 7.81 32.43
C CYS A 301 18.56 9.18 32.95
N GLU A 302 17.66 9.86 32.24
CA GLU A 302 17.13 11.14 32.68
C GLU A 302 16.34 11.04 33.99
N TYR A 303 15.49 10.02 34.13
CA TYR A 303 14.71 9.78 35.35
C TYR A 303 15.58 9.48 36.58
N VAL A 304 16.54 8.55 36.44
CA VAL A 304 17.41 8.14 37.56
C VAL A 304 18.33 9.28 37.97
N TRP A 305 18.93 10.00 37.02
CA TRP A 305 19.80 11.13 37.35
C TRP A 305 19.02 12.33 37.91
N GLY A 306 17.80 12.58 37.40
CA GLY A 306 16.94 13.65 37.91
C GLY A 306 16.54 13.44 39.38
N ASN A 307 16.29 12.19 39.78
CA ASN A 307 15.87 11.86 41.15
C ASN A 307 17.03 11.61 42.13
N SER A 308 18.22 11.23 41.64
CA SER A 308 19.34 10.84 42.52
C SER A 308 20.13 12.03 43.08
N PHE A 309 19.94 13.23 42.53
CA PHE A 309 20.65 14.43 42.98
C PHE A 309 19.66 15.53 43.35
N ASP A 310 19.26 15.57 44.63
CA ASP A 310 18.57 16.70 45.28
C ASP A 310 19.46 17.96 45.40
N VAL A 311 20.69 17.87 44.89
CA VAL A 311 21.67 18.96 44.92
C VAL A 311 21.46 19.81 43.67
N GLN A 312 21.23 21.11 43.87
CA GLN A 312 21.07 22.18 42.86
C GLN A 312 22.30 22.40 41.96
N LEU A 313 23.04 21.34 41.60
CA LEU A 313 24.14 21.41 40.67
C LEU A 313 23.59 21.56 39.24
N PRO A 314 23.92 22.66 38.55
CA PRO A 314 23.28 23.04 37.30
C PRO A 314 23.70 22.13 36.14
N GLN A 315 22.73 21.55 35.43
CA GLN A 315 22.74 21.12 34.01
C GLN A 315 23.86 20.22 33.43
N VAL A 316 24.89 19.80 34.17
CA VAL A 316 26.02 19.02 33.57
C VAL A 316 25.66 17.55 33.28
N ASN A 317 24.54 17.03 33.82
CA ASN A 317 24.29 15.58 33.88
C ASN A 317 23.36 14.98 32.80
N GLU A 318 22.83 15.75 31.84
CA GLU A 318 21.96 15.20 30.76
C GLU A 318 22.72 14.44 29.66
N ARG A 319 24.04 14.34 29.77
CA ARG A 319 24.95 13.81 28.75
C ARG A 319 24.72 12.34 28.36
N PRO A 320 24.44 11.40 29.28
CA PRO A 320 24.26 9.99 28.92
C PRO A 320 22.99 9.76 28.07
N ALA A 321 21.89 10.43 28.42
CA ALA A 321 20.61 10.28 27.71
C ALA A 321 20.73 10.66 26.23
N LEU A 322 21.45 11.74 25.92
CA LEU A 322 21.68 12.18 24.55
C LEU A 322 22.53 11.20 23.73
N ILE A 323 23.49 10.50 24.33
CA ILE A 323 24.27 9.47 23.64
C ILE A 323 23.37 8.30 23.25
N PHE A 324 22.52 7.84 24.17
CA PHE A 324 21.55 6.77 23.88
C PHE A 324 20.55 7.19 22.82
N ALA A 325 20.04 8.42 22.90
CA ALA A 325 19.11 8.95 21.90
C ALA A 325 19.79 9.06 20.53
N LEU A 326 21.02 9.58 20.43
CA LEU A 326 21.75 9.66 19.16
C LEU A 326 21.98 8.27 18.54
N ALA A 327 22.37 7.29 19.35
CA ALA A 327 22.50 5.90 18.91
C ALA A 327 21.15 5.34 18.40
N ALA A 328 20.04 5.65 19.09
CA ALA A 328 18.71 5.25 18.68
C ALA A 328 18.30 5.85 17.32
N HIS A 329 18.62 7.12 17.04
CA HIS A 329 18.36 7.73 15.74
C HIS A 329 19.16 7.06 14.61
N ILE A 330 20.44 6.76 14.84
CA ILE A 330 21.30 6.06 13.87
C ILE A 330 20.75 4.67 13.58
N MET A 331 20.31 3.94 14.62
CA MET A 331 19.72 2.62 14.47
C MET A 331 18.38 2.67 13.71
N SER A 332 17.55 3.69 13.97
CA SER A 332 16.30 3.92 13.25
C SER A 332 16.53 4.26 11.77
N LEU A 333 17.58 5.04 11.46
CA LEU A 333 18.00 5.29 10.08
C LEU A 333 18.42 3.99 9.37
N PHE A 334 19.19 3.12 10.04
CA PHE A 334 19.55 1.82 9.46
C PHE A 334 18.33 0.91 9.26
N TYR A 335 17.36 0.95 10.17
CA TYR A 335 16.07 0.27 9.99
C TYR A 335 15.37 0.73 8.70
N GLU A 336 15.24 2.05 8.47
CA GLU A 336 14.60 2.57 7.26
C GLU A 336 15.36 2.18 5.99
N ILE A 337 16.69 2.29 5.99
CA ILE A 337 17.53 1.90 4.84
C ILE A 337 17.39 0.41 4.54
N PHE A 338 17.43 -0.43 5.58
CA PHE A 338 17.25 -1.87 5.45
C PHE A 338 15.86 -2.20 4.90
N PHE A 339 14.83 -1.49 5.34
CA PHE A 339 13.49 -1.69 4.83
C PHE A 339 13.37 -1.29 3.35
N VAL A 340 13.96 -0.16 2.95
CA VAL A 340 14.05 0.25 1.53
C VAL A 340 14.76 -0.82 0.71
N TYR A 341 15.82 -1.43 1.24
CA TYR A 341 16.49 -2.56 0.59
C TYR A 341 15.55 -3.76 0.39
N LEU A 342 14.68 -4.09 1.36
CA LEU A 342 13.70 -5.18 1.21
C LEU A 342 12.62 -4.89 0.15
N THR A 343 12.38 -3.61 -0.17
CA THR A 343 11.41 -3.20 -1.20
C THR A 343 11.97 -3.16 -2.61
N VAL A 344 13.22 -3.60 -2.83
CA VAL A 344 13.83 -3.62 -4.16
C VAL A 344 12.95 -4.44 -5.12
N ALA A 345 12.54 -3.78 -6.20
CA ALA A 345 11.68 -4.35 -7.21
C ALA A 345 12.43 -5.34 -8.11
N ASP A 346 11.76 -6.43 -8.49
CA ASP A 346 12.23 -7.32 -9.55
C ASP A 346 12.22 -6.63 -10.92
N LYS A 347 12.71 -7.31 -11.97
CA LYS A 347 12.59 -6.94 -13.39
C LYS A 347 11.16 -6.54 -13.78
N ASN A 348 10.16 -7.15 -13.15
CA ASN A 348 8.74 -6.87 -13.37
C ASN A 348 8.19 -5.70 -12.53
N GLY A 349 9.03 -5.05 -11.71
CA GLY A 349 8.61 -3.95 -10.85
C GLY A 349 7.96 -4.40 -9.53
N LEU A 350 7.90 -5.70 -9.22
CA LEU A 350 7.22 -6.23 -8.04
C LEU A 350 8.17 -6.41 -6.84
N PRO A 351 7.72 -6.14 -5.60
CA PRO A 351 8.52 -6.31 -4.39
C PRO A 351 8.60 -7.78 -3.96
N VAL A 352 9.73 -8.45 -4.24
CA VAL A 352 9.88 -9.92 -4.10
C VAL A 352 9.84 -10.39 -2.65
N LYS A 353 10.26 -9.57 -1.69
CA LYS A 353 10.38 -9.99 -0.29
C LYS A 353 9.06 -9.96 0.48
N PHE A 354 7.96 -9.53 -0.13
CA PHE A 354 6.65 -9.42 0.55
C PHE A 354 5.78 -10.64 0.26
N SER A 355 5.62 -11.53 1.24
CA SER A 355 4.81 -12.76 1.13
C SER A 355 3.39 -12.46 0.67
N THR A 356 2.80 -11.38 1.20
CA THR A 356 1.44 -10.95 0.90
C THR A 356 1.27 -10.46 -0.54
N VAL A 357 2.36 -10.17 -1.24
CA VAL A 357 2.35 -9.85 -2.68
C VAL A 357 2.38 -11.11 -3.54
N TRP A 358 2.96 -12.21 -3.05
CA TRP A 358 3.02 -13.48 -3.77
C TRP A 358 1.76 -14.33 -3.57
N CYS A 359 1.20 -14.35 -2.36
CA CYS A 359 -0.04 -15.08 -2.05
C CYS A 359 -1.30 -14.44 -2.67
N ILE A 360 -1.16 -13.55 -3.66
CA ILE A 360 -2.25 -12.84 -4.34
C ILE A 360 -2.87 -13.68 -5.43
N ASP A 361 -2.09 -14.55 -6.06
CA ASP A 361 -2.56 -15.27 -7.23
C ASP A 361 -3.76 -16.12 -6.82
N VAL A 362 -4.96 -15.68 -7.19
CA VAL A 362 -6.24 -16.35 -6.90
C VAL A 362 -6.21 -17.78 -7.43
N LEU A 363 -5.36 -17.99 -8.45
CA LEU A 363 -5.14 -19.27 -9.09
C LEU A 363 -4.08 -20.12 -8.38
N GLY A 364 -3.43 -19.63 -7.33
CA GLY A 364 -2.37 -20.34 -6.58
C GLY A 364 -1.12 -20.64 -7.41
N PHE A 365 -1.05 -20.17 -8.67
CA PHE A 365 0.02 -20.49 -9.61
C PHE A 365 1.18 -19.51 -9.46
N GLY A 366 1.88 -19.54 -8.33
CA GLY A 366 3.26 -19.06 -8.31
C GLY A 366 4.04 -19.73 -9.45
N LEU A 367 4.95 -19.02 -10.11
CA LEU A 367 5.79 -19.55 -11.20
C LEU A 367 6.50 -20.87 -10.84
N GLU A 368 6.73 -21.12 -9.55
CA GLU A 368 7.29 -22.36 -9.01
C GLU A 368 6.25 -23.48 -8.92
N THR A 369 5.02 -23.18 -8.50
CA THR A 369 3.86 -24.08 -8.63
C THR A 369 3.48 -24.34 -10.09
N ILE A 370 3.74 -23.43 -11.05
CA ILE A 370 3.59 -23.78 -12.48
C ILE A 370 4.64 -24.81 -12.88
N LYS A 371 5.83 -24.81 -12.26
CA LYS A 371 6.84 -25.87 -12.44
C LYS A 371 6.40 -27.19 -11.79
N GLU A 372 5.81 -27.16 -10.60
CA GLU A 372 5.29 -28.38 -9.95
C GLU A 372 4.00 -28.91 -10.59
N VAL A 373 3.10 -28.04 -11.06
CA VAL A 373 1.87 -28.38 -11.81
C VAL A 373 2.16 -28.66 -13.29
N SER A 374 3.38 -28.37 -13.76
CA SER A 374 3.89 -28.89 -15.04
C SER A 374 4.43 -30.31 -14.93
N GLU A 375 4.56 -30.88 -13.73
CA GLU A 375 4.35 -32.32 -13.63
C GLU A 375 2.90 -32.55 -14.02
N PRO A 376 2.61 -33.36 -15.04
CA PRO A 376 1.26 -33.50 -15.55
C PRO A 376 0.37 -33.94 -14.39
N VAL A 377 -0.42 -33.01 -13.83
CA VAL A 377 -1.69 -33.33 -13.20
C VAL A 377 -2.34 -34.25 -14.22
N ALA A 378 -2.36 -35.54 -13.88
CA ALA A 378 -2.49 -36.62 -14.83
C ALA A 378 -3.48 -36.20 -15.91
N GLU A 379 -3.02 -36.12 -17.17
CA GLU A 379 -3.95 -36.05 -18.30
C GLU A 379 -5.07 -37.00 -17.93
N PRO A 380 -6.34 -36.54 -17.86
CA PRO A 380 -7.42 -37.38 -17.37
C PRO A 380 -7.30 -38.66 -18.17
N LYS A 381 -6.86 -39.74 -17.50
CA LYS A 381 -6.77 -41.04 -18.14
C LYS A 381 -8.15 -41.20 -18.70
N ILE A 382 -8.25 -41.28 -20.02
CA ILE A 382 -9.47 -41.70 -20.68
C ILE A 382 -9.66 -43.13 -20.16
N VAL A 383 -10.31 -43.25 -19.01
CA VAL A 383 -10.87 -44.49 -18.56
C VAL A 383 -11.93 -44.72 -19.60
N ASN A 384 -11.62 -45.60 -20.55
CA ASN A 384 -12.59 -46.22 -21.43
C ASN A 384 -13.67 -46.83 -20.53
N SER A 385 -14.63 -46.03 -20.14
CA SER A 385 -15.71 -46.36 -19.24
C SER A 385 -16.86 -46.88 -20.09
N SER A 386 -16.64 -48.05 -20.70
CA SER A 386 -17.74 -48.96 -21.00
C SER A 386 -18.18 -49.64 -19.69
N GLY A 387 -18.71 -48.85 -18.76
CA GLY A 387 -19.01 -49.32 -17.41
C GLY A 387 -19.98 -48.39 -16.67
N LEU A 388 -21.25 -48.41 -17.08
CA LEU A 388 -22.37 -48.03 -16.21
C LEU A 388 -22.50 -49.08 -15.08
N PRO A 389 -22.79 -48.68 -13.82
CA PRO A 389 -22.90 -49.62 -12.72
C PRO A 389 -24.30 -50.25 -12.62
N GLY A 390 -24.34 -51.58 -12.52
CA GLY A 390 -25.28 -52.32 -11.67
C GLY A 390 -26.59 -52.81 -12.31
N PHE A 391 -26.57 -54.03 -12.85
CA PHE A 391 -27.66 -55.00 -12.68
C PHE A 391 -27.06 -56.36 -12.30
N THR A 392 -27.79 -57.06 -11.44
CA THR A 392 -27.35 -58.08 -10.48
C THR A 392 -27.25 -59.51 -11.01
N ASP A 393 -26.22 -60.21 -10.54
CA ASP A 393 -26.11 -61.62 -10.12
C ASP A 393 -27.22 -62.63 -10.49
N GLU A 394 -27.31 -63.08 -11.76
CA GLU A 394 -27.74 -64.45 -12.09
C GLU A 394 -26.95 -64.95 -13.33
N GLY A 395 -26.23 -66.08 -13.18
CA GLY A 395 -25.24 -66.65 -14.13
C GLY A 395 -25.82 -67.32 -15.41
N PRO A 396 -25.07 -68.19 -16.16
CA PRO A 396 -23.95 -69.03 -15.72
C PRO A 396 -22.63 -68.94 -16.54
N ILE A 397 -21.56 -69.08 -15.77
CA ILE A 397 -20.27 -69.79 -15.94
C ILE A 397 -20.13 -70.65 -17.23
N ASN A 398 -19.05 -70.43 -18.00
CA ASN A 398 -18.02 -71.45 -18.31
C ASN A 398 -16.79 -70.85 -19.02
N ASP A 399 -15.65 -71.05 -18.36
CA ASP A 399 -14.25 -71.23 -18.79
C ASP A 399 -13.76 -70.62 -20.12
N TRP A 400 -12.62 -69.91 -20.08
CA TRP A 400 -11.33 -70.46 -20.53
C TRP A 400 -10.18 -69.67 -19.91
N GLY A 401 -9.27 -70.44 -19.29
CA GLY A 401 -8.14 -69.94 -18.55
C GLY A 401 -7.04 -69.29 -19.40
N VAL A 402 -6.22 -68.55 -18.66
CA VAL A 402 -4.97 -67.93 -19.08
C VAL A 402 -3.99 -68.97 -19.58
N HIS A 403 -3.59 -68.89 -20.86
CA HIS A 403 -2.26 -69.27 -21.30
C HIS A 403 -1.74 -68.24 -22.30
N LYS A 404 -0.57 -67.67 -22.00
CA LYS A 404 0.28 -67.01 -23.00
C LYS A 404 0.73 -68.06 -24.02
N PRO A 405 0.90 -67.66 -25.29
CA PRO A 405 2.22 -67.92 -25.88
C PRO A 405 2.74 -66.78 -26.76
N THR A 406 4.07 -66.74 -26.77
CA THR A 406 4.95 -66.19 -27.80
C THR A 406 4.60 -66.65 -29.22
N GLY A 407 4.47 -65.68 -30.13
CA GLY A 407 4.84 -65.67 -31.56
C GLY A 407 4.36 -66.77 -32.51
N GLN A 408 3.44 -66.43 -33.44
CA GLN A 408 3.55 -66.72 -34.88
C GLN A 408 2.50 -65.94 -35.69
N GLN A 409 2.75 -65.87 -37.00
CA GLN A 409 2.29 -64.97 -38.07
C GLN A 409 0.83 -65.08 -38.56
N ASP A 410 0.44 -64.00 -39.27
CA ASP A 410 -0.55 -63.87 -40.38
C ASP A 410 -2.04 -64.19 -40.07
N GLU A 411 -3.04 -63.38 -40.44
CA GLU A 411 -3.37 -62.95 -41.80
C GLU A 411 -3.87 -61.50 -41.88
N ALA A 412 -3.20 -60.71 -42.72
CA ALA A 412 -3.73 -59.46 -43.23
C ALA A 412 -4.82 -59.74 -44.28
N LYS A 413 -6.01 -59.16 -44.10
CA LYS A 413 -7.01 -59.11 -45.17
C LYS A 413 -6.53 -58.16 -46.26
N ALA A 414 -6.25 -58.76 -47.42
CA ALA A 414 -5.89 -58.10 -48.67
C ALA A 414 -6.95 -57.08 -49.12
N GLY A 415 -6.51 -55.90 -49.59
CA GLY A 415 -7.39 -55.06 -50.41
C GLY A 415 -7.14 -53.55 -50.50
N GLU A 416 -6.21 -52.94 -49.77
CA GLU A 416 -5.86 -51.52 -49.96
C GLU A 416 -4.35 -51.30 -50.00
N TYR A 417 -3.86 -50.99 -51.20
CA TYR A 417 -2.48 -50.57 -51.44
C TYR A 417 -2.28 -49.16 -50.91
N HIS A 418 -1.68 -49.04 -49.72
CA HIS A 418 -1.21 -47.78 -49.17
C HIS A 418 0.02 -47.34 -49.97
N PRO A 419 0.10 -46.09 -50.49
CA PRO A 419 1.33 -45.63 -51.13
C PRO A 419 2.44 -45.64 -50.08
N ASP A 420 3.45 -46.46 -50.34
CA ASP A 420 4.78 -46.58 -49.71
C ASP A 420 4.99 -45.62 -48.52
N ILE A 421 4.47 -45.98 -47.34
CA ILE A 421 4.61 -45.23 -46.07
C ILE A 421 6.09 -44.91 -45.79
N SER A 422 7.00 -45.74 -46.31
CA SER A 422 8.43 -45.52 -46.22
C SER A 422 8.89 -44.23 -46.92
N LYS A 423 8.25 -43.80 -48.01
CA LYS A 423 8.61 -42.57 -48.75
C LYS A 423 8.15 -41.31 -48.05
N ASP A 424 6.93 -41.28 -47.55
CA ASP A 424 6.40 -40.13 -46.82
C ASP A 424 7.09 -39.96 -45.47
N LEU A 425 7.38 -41.08 -44.79
CA LEU A 425 8.19 -41.07 -43.56
C LEU A 425 9.63 -40.61 -43.85
N LYS A 426 10.27 -41.11 -44.91
CA LYS A 426 11.62 -40.63 -45.32
C LYS A 426 11.62 -39.15 -45.66
N TYR A 427 10.57 -38.64 -46.33
CA TYR A 427 10.45 -37.24 -46.68
C TYR A 427 10.26 -36.36 -45.43
N ALA A 428 9.35 -36.74 -44.53
CA ALA A 428 9.12 -36.03 -43.27
C ALA A 428 10.36 -36.02 -42.38
N CYS A 429 11.05 -37.15 -42.25
CA CYS A 429 12.29 -37.27 -41.48
C CYS A 429 13.44 -36.47 -42.13
N SER A 430 13.59 -36.50 -43.46
CA SER A 430 14.62 -35.71 -44.16
C SER A 430 14.38 -34.21 -44.05
N LYS A 431 13.10 -33.78 -44.08
CA LYS A 431 12.73 -32.38 -43.90
C LYS A 431 13.04 -31.91 -42.47
N ALA A 432 12.63 -32.67 -41.46
CA ALA A 432 12.95 -32.37 -40.06
C ALA A 432 14.47 -32.34 -39.80
N GLU A 433 15.24 -33.24 -40.42
CA GLU A 433 16.71 -33.22 -40.33
C GLU A 433 17.31 -31.95 -40.94
N LYS A 434 16.86 -31.53 -42.12
CA LYS A 434 17.33 -30.30 -42.78
C LYS A 434 17.04 -29.06 -41.95
N ASP A 435 15.86 -28.98 -41.34
CA ASP A 435 15.47 -27.82 -40.54
C ASP A 435 16.26 -27.75 -39.22
N MET A 436 16.49 -28.89 -38.56
CA MET A 436 17.38 -28.94 -37.38
C MET A 436 18.83 -28.60 -37.72
N GLN A 437 19.36 -29.08 -38.86
CA GLN A 437 20.71 -28.70 -39.31
C GLN A 437 20.84 -27.21 -39.62
N LYS A 438 19.79 -26.54 -40.12
CA LYS A 438 19.79 -25.08 -40.30
C LYS A 438 19.89 -24.36 -38.97
N ILE A 439 19.14 -24.80 -37.95
CA ILE A 439 19.18 -24.23 -36.60
C ILE A 439 20.59 -24.39 -36.01
N PHE A 440 21.18 -25.59 -36.09
CA PHE A 440 22.54 -25.81 -35.60
C PHE A 440 23.60 -24.98 -36.35
N LYS A 441 23.45 -24.79 -37.67
CA LYS A 441 24.33 -23.90 -38.45
C LYS A 441 24.18 -22.43 -38.07
N HIS A 442 22.96 -21.99 -37.78
CA HIS A 442 22.72 -20.62 -37.34
C HIS A 442 23.36 -20.38 -35.96
N TRP A 443 23.17 -21.30 -35.01
CA TRP A 443 23.74 -21.17 -33.68
C TRP A 443 25.25 -21.37 -33.64
N ALA A 444 25.83 -22.17 -34.55
CA ALA A 444 27.28 -22.25 -34.70
C ALA A 444 27.91 -20.93 -35.18
N LYS A 445 27.17 -20.09 -35.93
CA LYS A 445 27.64 -18.74 -36.31
C LYS A 445 27.58 -17.76 -35.14
N GLU A 446 26.65 -17.97 -34.21
CA GLU A 446 26.40 -17.10 -33.05
C GLU A 446 26.99 -17.64 -31.76
N GLU A 447 27.86 -18.66 -31.84
CA GLU A 447 28.40 -19.37 -30.67
C GLU A 447 29.11 -18.46 -29.67
N HIS A 448 29.65 -17.33 -30.12
CA HIS A 448 30.30 -16.32 -29.28
C HIS A 448 29.32 -15.54 -28.37
N LEU A 449 28.02 -15.51 -28.68
CA LEU A 449 26.99 -14.81 -27.91
C LEU A 449 26.34 -15.68 -26.83
N LEU A 450 26.53 -16.99 -26.87
CA LEU A 450 25.93 -17.95 -25.94
C LEU A 450 26.74 -18.06 -24.65
N SER A 451 26.05 -18.10 -23.51
CA SER A 451 26.64 -18.40 -22.21
C SER A 451 27.16 -19.84 -22.14
N ASP A 452 28.12 -20.12 -21.25
CA ASP A 452 28.69 -21.47 -21.10
C ASP A 452 27.64 -22.54 -20.75
N SER A 453 26.56 -22.15 -20.06
CA SER A 453 25.44 -23.03 -19.74
C SER A 453 24.63 -23.40 -20.98
N GLU A 454 24.35 -22.44 -21.86
CA GLU A 454 23.62 -22.62 -23.11
C GLU A 454 24.46 -23.42 -24.11
N ARG A 455 25.78 -23.22 -24.14
CA ARG A 455 26.70 -24.05 -24.95
C ARG A 455 26.67 -25.51 -24.51
N LYS A 456 26.62 -25.79 -23.21
CA LYS A 456 26.50 -27.16 -22.68
C LYS A 456 25.15 -27.80 -23.05
N GLU A 457 24.05 -27.06 -22.92
CA GLU A 457 22.71 -27.50 -23.35
C GLU A 457 22.67 -27.80 -24.85
N LEU A 458 23.21 -26.89 -25.68
CA LEU A 458 23.28 -27.06 -27.13
C LEU A 458 24.10 -28.30 -27.51
N THR A 459 25.23 -28.52 -26.83
CA THR A 459 26.07 -29.70 -27.06
C THR A 459 25.32 -30.98 -26.72
N LYS A 460 24.59 -31.02 -25.60
CA LYS A 460 23.74 -32.17 -25.22
C LYS A 460 22.65 -32.44 -26.25
N LEU A 461 21.98 -31.39 -26.75
CA LEU A 461 20.95 -31.52 -27.79
C LEU A 461 21.53 -32.06 -29.10
N LYS A 462 22.70 -31.58 -29.51
CA LYS A 462 23.41 -32.05 -30.71
C LYS A 462 23.76 -33.54 -30.61
N VAL A 463 24.28 -33.98 -29.46
CA VAL A 463 24.59 -35.40 -29.20
C VAL A 463 23.34 -36.28 -29.22
N ARG A 464 22.24 -35.83 -28.60
CA ARG A 464 20.96 -36.56 -28.60
C ARG A 464 20.40 -36.69 -30.02
N PHE A 465 20.42 -35.61 -30.79
CA PHE A 465 19.96 -35.60 -32.18
C PHE A 465 20.78 -36.56 -33.06
N GLU A 466 22.11 -36.56 -32.94
CA GLU A 466 22.94 -37.50 -33.70
C GLU A 466 22.66 -38.96 -33.34
N LYS A 467 22.38 -39.24 -32.06
CA LYS A 467 22.00 -40.58 -31.59
C LYS A 467 20.67 -41.03 -32.20
N ASP A 468 19.66 -40.16 -32.15
CA ASP A 468 18.33 -40.45 -32.69
C ASP A 468 18.37 -40.60 -34.22
N ARG A 469 19.18 -39.78 -34.90
CA ARG A 469 19.43 -39.90 -36.34
C ARG A 469 20.03 -41.25 -36.71
N LYS A 470 21.07 -41.69 -35.99
CA LYS A 470 21.71 -42.99 -36.23
C LYS A 470 20.72 -44.14 -36.00
N LYS A 471 19.91 -44.07 -34.95
CA LYS A 471 18.88 -45.06 -34.64
C LYS A 471 17.81 -45.14 -35.74
N LEU A 472 17.37 -44.00 -36.26
CA LEU A 472 16.41 -43.95 -37.35
C LEU A 472 16.99 -44.49 -38.67
N ALA A 473 18.24 -44.14 -38.99
CA ALA A 473 18.93 -44.67 -40.16
C ALA A 473 19.12 -46.19 -40.08
N GLN A 474 19.35 -46.71 -38.88
CA GLN A 474 19.41 -48.15 -38.61
C GLN A 474 18.05 -48.83 -38.85
N LEU A 475 16.96 -48.28 -38.29
CA LEU A 475 15.60 -48.81 -38.50
C LEU A 475 15.18 -48.78 -39.98
N LEU A 476 15.51 -47.72 -40.70
CA LEU A 476 15.27 -47.61 -42.14
C LEU A 476 16.13 -48.59 -42.97
N GLY A 477 17.29 -48.99 -42.44
CA GLY A 477 18.12 -50.06 -43.02
C GLY A 477 17.54 -51.45 -42.76
N GLU A 478 17.00 -51.68 -41.57
CA GLU A 478 16.37 -52.95 -41.15
C GLU A 478 15.06 -53.24 -41.93
N GLU A 479 14.34 -52.20 -42.37
CA GLU A 479 13.19 -52.33 -43.27
C GLU A 479 13.57 -52.65 -44.73
N ARG A 480 14.82 -52.37 -45.13
CA ARG A 480 15.30 -52.50 -46.51
C ARG A 480 15.69 -53.95 -46.80
N GLY A 481 14.71 -54.84 -46.86
CA GLY A 481 14.92 -56.25 -47.19
C GLY A 481 13.76 -57.21 -46.95
N LYS A 482 12.57 -56.75 -46.55
CA LYS A 482 11.41 -57.62 -46.20
C LYS A 482 10.23 -57.55 -47.19
N GLY A 483 10.47 -57.33 -48.47
CA GLY A 483 9.40 -57.34 -49.49
C GLY A 483 9.42 -58.63 -50.30
N ASP A 484 8.56 -59.59 -49.94
CA ASP A 484 8.35 -60.83 -50.70
C ASP A 484 7.51 -60.59 -51.97
N ALA A 485 7.79 -61.40 -52.99
CA ALA A 485 7.15 -61.40 -54.30
C ALA A 485 6.01 -62.43 -54.37
N THR A 486 4.81 -62.06 -54.88
CA THR A 486 3.88 -63.00 -55.55
C THR A 486 2.77 -62.29 -56.36
N PRO A 487 2.24 -62.88 -57.46
CA PRO A 487 1.41 -62.23 -58.49
C PRO A 487 -0.09 -62.65 -58.51
N GLY A 488 -1.00 -61.75 -58.92
CA GLY A 488 -2.43 -62.04 -59.22
C GLY A 488 -3.36 -60.80 -59.26
N THR A 489 -4.10 -60.62 -60.35
CA THR A 489 -4.81 -59.43 -60.90
C THR A 489 -6.24 -59.16 -60.37
N PRO A 490 -7.04 -58.13 -60.81
CA PRO A 490 -6.79 -57.08 -61.82
C PRO A 490 -7.13 -55.62 -61.40
N PHE A 491 -6.38 -54.65 -61.94
CA PHE A 491 -6.88 -53.29 -62.16
C PHE A 491 -6.69 -52.94 -63.62
N ASN A 492 -7.77 -52.50 -64.26
CA ASN A 492 -7.89 -52.29 -65.69
C ASN A 492 -7.99 -50.78 -65.96
N PRO A 493 -6.90 -50.07 -66.26
CA PRO A 493 -6.95 -48.91 -67.13
C PRO A 493 -6.67 -49.41 -68.54
N THR A 494 -7.72 -49.44 -69.36
CA THR A 494 -7.58 -49.65 -70.80
C THR A 494 -6.71 -48.53 -71.38
N GLU A 495 -5.49 -48.90 -71.77
CA GLU A 495 -4.59 -48.30 -72.76
C GLU A 495 -4.18 -46.82 -72.55
N GLY A 496 -2.93 -46.57 -72.13
CA GLY A 496 -2.35 -45.23 -72.19
C GLY A 496 -0.95 -45.07 -71.60
N TRP A 497 -0.08 -44.31 -72.28
CA TRP A 497 1.24 -43.90 -71.79
C TRP A 497 1.11 -42.75 -70.77
N ILE A 498 1.82 -42.83 -69.63
CA ILE A 498 1.85 -41.76 -68.63
C ILE A 498 3.13 -40.94 -68.77
N ARG A 499 3.00 -39.62 -68.94
CA ARG A 499 4.14 -38.68 -68.95
C ARG A 499 4.57 -38.34 -67.53
N LEU A 500 5.79 -38.72 -67.18
CA LEU A 500 6.45 -38.41 -65.92
C LEU A 500 7.62 -37.45 -66.16
N GLY A 501 8.07 -36.74 -65.12
CA GLY A 501 9.19 -35.80 -65.21
C GLY A 501 10.32 -36.23 -64.28
N TYR A 502 11.52 -36.39 -64.83
CA TYR A 502 12.74 -36.59 -64.07
C TYR A 502 13.50 -35.27 -63.98
N LYS A 503 13.90 -34.87 -62.78
CA LYS A 503 14.68 -33.66 -62.56
C LYS A 503 16.15 -34.02 -62.45
N THR A 504 16.96 -33.55 -63.38
CA THR A 504 18.41 -33.80 -63.37
C THR A 504 19.08 -32.98 -62.27
N ASP A 505 20.32 -33.35 -61.91
CA ASP A 505 21.10 -32.66 -60.88
C ASP A 505 21.41 -31.18 -61.23
N GLY A 506 21.25 -30.80 -62.51
CA GLY A 506 21.28 -29.41 -62.99
C GLY A 506 19.96 -28.63 -62.82
N GLY A 507 18.90 -29.26 -62.33
CA GLY A 507 17.59 -28.64 -62.08
C GLY A 507 16.63 -28.64 -63.27
N GLU A 508 17.04 -29.15 -64.43
CA GLU A 508 16.19 -29.28 -65.62
C GLU A 508 15.26 -30.49 -65.52
N ASN A 509 13.98 -30.30 -65.87
CA ASN A 509 12.97 -31.35 -65.85
C ASN A 509 12.84 -31.96 -67.25
N LEU A 510 13.35 -33.18 -67.43
CA LEU A 510 13.21 -33.94 -68.67
C LEU A 510 12.01 -34.88 -68.56
N PRO A 511 11.06 -34.83 -69.52
CA PRO A 511 9.93 -35.75 -69.53
C PRO A 511 10.36 -37.14 -70.00
N TYR A 512 9.77 -38.18 -69.42
CA TYR A 512 9.80 -39.53 -69.96
C TYR A 512 8.41 -40.15 -69.86
N TYR A 513 8.11 -41.11 -70.73
CA TYR A 513 6.82 -41.75 -70.87
C TYR A 513 6.94 -43.19 -70.40
N LEU A 514 6.13 -43.56 -69.41
CA LEU A 514 6.04 -44.92 -68.90
C LEU A 514 4.78 -45.55 -69.48
N ASN A 515 4.94 -46.65 -70.22
CA ASN A 515 3.82 -47.47 -70.62
C ASN A 515 3.35 -48.27 -69.40
N VAL A 516 2.09 -48.09 -69.01
CA VAL A 516 1.54 -48.67 -67.77
C VAL A 516 1.36 -50.18 -67.88
N GLU A 517 1.22 -50.71 -69.11
CA GLU A 517 1.01 -52.14 -69.36
C GLU A 517 2.34 -52.88 -69.49
N THR A 518 3.32 -52.31 -70.20
CA THR A 518 4.58 -53.00 -70.48
C THR A 518 5.71 -52.63 -69.51
N GLY A 519 5.57 -51.54 -68.75
CA GLY A 519 6.65 -50.97 -67.94
C GLY A 519 7.79 -50.35 -68.75
N GLU A 520 7.64 -50.26 -70.07
CA GLU A 520 8.65 -49.68 -70.97
C GLU A 520 8.75 -48.17 -70.74
N ILE A 521 9.97 -47.68 -70.51
CA ILE A 521 10.28 -46.26 -70.35
C ILE A 521 10.85 -45.74 -71.66
N LYS A 522 10.15 -44.78 -72.28
CA LYS A 522 10.64 -44.04 -73.46
C LYS A 522 10.87 -42.58 -73.11
N TRP A 523 12.03 -42.07 -73.50
CA TRP A 523 12.38 -40.66 -73.27
C TRP A 523 11.77 -39.75 -74.35
N ASP A 524 11.42 -40.32 -75.50
CA ASP A 524 10.72 -39.63 -76.58
C ASP A 524 9.20 -39.91 -76.54
N ALA A 525 8.40 -38.92 -76.94
CA ALA A 525 6.94 -39.01 -76.91
C ALA A 525 6.44 -40.11 -77.89
N PRO A 526 5.63 -41.08 -77.44
CA PRO A 526 5.07 -42.10 -78.30
C PRO A 526 4.14 -41.45 -79.32
N THR A 527 4.40 -41.67 -80.61
CA THR A 527 3.72 -41.02 -81.73
C THR A 527 2.25 -41.41 -81.83
N LYS A 528 1.39 -40.38 -81.73
CA LYS A 528 -0.02 -40.26 -82.17
C LYS A 528 -0.95 -41.46 -81.90
N ASP A 529 -1.68 -41.45 -80.78
CA ASP A 529 -3.11 -41.08 -80.76
C ASP A 529 -3.75 -41.13 -79.35
N ALA A 530 -4.77 -40.26 -79.21
CA ALA A 530 -5.78 -40.04 -78.16
C ALA A 530 -5.52 -40.43 -76.68
N GLY A 531 -5.37 -39.41 -75.82
CA GLY A 531 -5.83 -39.50 -74.41
C GLY A 531 -4.80 -39.30 -73.29
N ILE A 532 -3.82 -38.40 -73.43
CA ILE A 532 -2.92 -38.07 -72.31
C ILE A 532 -3.62 -37.07 -71.37
N TYR A 533 -4.12 -37.55 -70.22
CA TYR A 533 -4.67 -36.71 -69.16
C TYR A 533 -3.55 -36.02 -68.36
N ASP A 534 -3.47 -34.70 -68.42
CA ASP A 534 -2.54 -33.90 -67.62
C ASP A 534 -3.14 -33.59 -66.23
N TYR A 535 -2.76 -34.37 -65.21
CA TYR A 535 -3.27 -34.28 -63.83
C TYR A 535 -2.71 -33.07 -63.04
N LYS A 536 -1.90 -32.20 -63.67
CA LYS A 536 -1.18 -31.10 -62.99
C LYS A 536 -1.98 -29.83 -62.73
N GLU A 537 -3.15 -29.64 -63.34
CA GLU A 537 -3.89 -28.36 -63.20
C GLU A 537 -4.86 -28.29 -62.01
N THR A 538 -5.47 -29.40 -61.58
CA THR A 538 -6.45 -29.38 -60.48
C THR A 538 -5.81 -29.44 -59.09
N THR A 539 -4.62 -30.01 -58.94
CA THR A 539 -3.89 -30.06 -57.65
C THR A 539 -3.26 -28.72 -57.27
N LYS A 540 -2.83 -27.90 -58.24
CA LYS A 540 -2.33 -26.53 -58.02
C LYS A 540 -3.39 -25.59 -57.45
N SER A 541 -4.67 -25.82 -57.75
CA SER A 541 -5.78 -25.01 -57.26
C SER A 541 -6.08 -25.26 -55.78
N VAL A 542 -6.01 -26.52 -55.33
CA VAL A 542 -6.25 -26.88 -53.93
C VAL A 542 -5.08 -26.49 -53.04
N GLU A 543 -3.84 -26.68 -53.52
CA GLU A 543 -2.64 -26.29 -52.77
C GLU A 543 -2.55 -24.75 -52.61
N SER A 544 -2.96 -23.99 -53.63
CA SER A 544 -2.99 -22.52 -53.54
C SER A 544 -4.05 -22.03 -52.55
N GLN A 545 -5.24 -22.63 -52.53
CA GLN A 545 -6.28 -22.32 -51.54
C GLN A 545 -5.86 -22.69 -50.12
N LEU A 546 -5.23 -23.84 -49.91
CA LEU A 546 -4.74 -24.26 -48.59
C LEU A 546 -3.67 -23.30 -48.06
N LYS A 547 -2.70 -22.91 -48.91
CA LYS A 547 -1.70 -21.88 -48.59
C LYS A 547 -2.34 -20.53 -48.26
N GLN A 548 -3.40 -20.15 -48.97
CA GLN A 548 -4.10 -18.90 -48.71
C GLN A 548 -4.80 -18.92 -47.35
N PHE A 549 -5.39 -20.06 -46.95
CA PHE A 549 -5.96 -20.25 -45.62
C PHE A 549 -4.89 -20.27 -44.52
N GLU A 550 -3.76 -20.95 -44.73
CA GLU A 550 -2.63 -20.94 -43.80
C GLU A 550 -2.06 -19.53 -43.62
N LEU A 551 -1.88 -18.78 -44.71
CA LEU A 551 -1.42 -17.40 -44.67
C LEU A 551 -2.41 -16.49 -43.94
N LYS A 552 -3.72 -16.67 -44.15
CA LYS A 552 -4.74 -15.88 -43.47
C LYS A 552 -4.84 -16.21 -41.99
N SER A 553 -4.74 -17.49 -41.63
CA SER A 553 -4.67 -17.96 -40.24
C SER A 553 -3.42 -17.41 -39.54
N LYS A 554 -2.26 -17.52 -40.19
CA LYS A 554 -1.00 -16.99 -39.68
C LYS A 554 -1.02 -15.47 -39.55
N ALA A 555 -1.59 -14.75 -40.53
CA ALA A 555 -1.73 -13.30 -40.47
C ALA A 555 -2.64 -12.85 -39.31
N LEU A 556 -3.73 -13.59 -39.02
CA LEU A 556 -4.58 -13.32 -37.86
C LEU A 556 -3.85 -13.57 -36.55
N LEU A 557 -3.11 -14.69 -36.43
CA LEU A 557 -2.28 -14.98 -35.26
C LEU A 557 -1.15 -13.96 -35.08
N ASP A 558 -0.51 -13.54 -36.17
CA ASP A 558 0.56 -12.55 -36.15
C ASP A 558 -0.01 -11.15 -35.85
N GLN A 559 -1.22 -10.82 -36.31
CA GLN A 559 -1.93 -9.60 -35.95
C GLN A 559 -2.33 -9.60 -34.46
N GLU A 560 -2.79 -10.73 -33.95
CA GLU A 560 -3.12 -10.91 -32.53
C GLU A 560 -1.86 -10.82 -31.67
N ARG A 561 -0.76 -11.47 -32.06
CA ARG A 561 0.54 -11.34 -31.41
C ARG A 561 1.10 -9.93 -31.50
N ALA A 562 0.96 -9.23 -32.62
CA ALA A 562 1.39 -7.85 -32.78
C ALA A 562 0.55 -6.90 -31.92
N ALA A 563 -0.76 -7.12 -31.81
CA ALA A 563 -1.63 -6.37 -30.91
C ALA A 563 -1.28 -6.63 -29.43
N ILE A 564 -0.94 -7.87 -29.09
CA ILE A 564 -0.44 -8.24 -27.75
C ILE A 564 0.93 -7.61 -27.50
N GLN A 565 1.85 -7.66 -28.47
CA GLN A 565 3.19 -7.07 -28.37
C GLN A 565 3.14 -5.55 -28.22
N ALA A 566 2.32 -4.88 -29.04
CA ALA A 566 2.05 -3.45 -28.94
C ALA A 566 1.33 -3.09 -27.62
N ALA A 567 0.57 -4.01 -27.01
CA ALA A 567 0.01 -3.81 -25.68
C ALA A 567 1.04 -4.03 -24.55
N THR A 568 2.11 -4.79 -24.79
CA THR A 568 3.23 -5.04 -23.87
C THR A 568 4.44 -4.11 -24.07
N ASP A 569 4.27 -3.04 -24.84
CA ASP A 569 5.33 -2.15 -25.30
C ASP A 569 6.18 -1.54 -24.18
N ALA A 570 7.36 -1.00 -24.52
CA ALA A 570 8.29 -0.39 -23.57
C ALA A 570 7.66 0.72 -22.68
N SER A 571 6.68 1.45 -23.23
CA SER A 571 5.85 2.42 -22.48
C SER A 571 5.16 1.79 -21.27
N HIS A 572 4.79 0.52 -21.37
CA HIS A 572 4.13 -0.18 -20.28
C HIS A 572 5.09 -0.49 -19.13
N ARG A 573 6.35 -0.85 -19.41
CA ARG A 573 7.36 -1.07 -18.37
C ARG A 573 7.61 0.19 -17.54
N GLU A 574 7.54 1.35 -18.17
CA GLU A 574 7.71 2.63 -17.48
C GLU A 574 6.53 2.91 -16.53
N LYS A 575 5.29 2.67 -16.98
CA LYS A 575 4.09 2.82 -16.14
C LYS A 575 4.08 1.87 -14.94
N VAL A 576 4.60 0.64 -15.10
CA VAL A 576 4.68 -0.34 -14.00
C VAL A 576 5.68 0.09 -12.91
N ARG A 577 6.63 0.98 -13.23
CA ARG A 577 7.62 1.49 -12.26
C ARG A 577 7.14 2.69 -11.45
N ILE A 578 6.06 3.35 -11.85
CA ILE A 578 5.58 4.56 -11.16
C ILE A 578 5.31 4.32 -9.65
N PRO A 579 4.61 3.23 -9.23
CA PRO A 579 4.39 2.95 -7.81
C PRO A 579 5.70 2.79 -7.02
N TYR A 580 6.68 2.10 -7.62
CA TYR A 580 8.00 1.91 -7.01
C TYR A 580 8.76 3.23 -6.87
N LEU A 581 8.73 4.09 -7.89
CA LEU A 581 9.41 5.39 -7.85
C LEU A 581 8.81 6.30 -6.78
N LEU A 582 7.48 6.35 -6.67
CA LEU A 582 6.79 7.12 -5.63
C LEU A 582 7.09 6.59 -4.24
N PHE A 583 7.10 5.26 -4.07
CA PHE A 583 7.50 4.63 -2.81
C PHE A 583 8.94 5.02 -2.42
N ARG A 584 9.91 4.90 -3.35
CA ARG A 584 11.31 5.26 -3.07
C ARG A 584 11.48 6.74 -2.76
N PHE A 585 10.76 7.60 -3.46
CA PHE A 585 10.80 9.04 -3.20
C PHE A 585 10.34 9.33 -1.78
N GLY A 586 9.21 8.77 -1.36
CA GLY A 586 8.73 8.88 0.01
C GLY A 586 9.72 8.39 1.05
N SER A 587 10.28 7.19 0.84
CA SER A 587 11.29 6.64 1.75
C SER A 587 12.58 7.46 1.79
N ALA A 588 12.99 8.08 0.67
CA ALA A 588 14.14 8.99 0.65
C ALA A 588 13.89 10.26 1.47
N VAL A 589 12.67 10.81 1.43
CA VAL A 589 12.27 11.94 2.28
C VAL A 589 12.31 11.56 3.76
N ILE A 590 11.82 10.36 4.11
CA ILE A 590 11.85 9.85 5.49
C ILE A 590 13.29 9.65 5.97
N VAL A 591 14.17 9.08 5.12
CA VAL A 591 15.61 8.95 5.40
C VAL A 591 16.27 10.32 5.62
N ALA A 592 15.93 11.32 4.80
CA ALA A 592 16.42 12.67 4.97
C ALA A 592 15.95 13.30 6.30
N ALA A 593 14.71 13.05 6.72
CA ALA A 593 14.19 13.50 8.01
C ALA A 593 14.96 12.87 9.20
N TRP A 594 15.31 11.58 9.11
CA TRP A 594 16.16 10.93 10.11
C TRP A 594 17.57 11.52 10.17
N LEU A 595 18.18 11.81 9.01
CA LEU A 595 19.48 12.49 8.95
C LEU A 595 19.43 13.88 9.60
N PHE A 596 18.34 14.62 9.39
CA PHE A 596 18.11 15.90 10.03
C PHE A 596 18.01 15.77 11.56
N ALA A 597 17.22 14.81 12.06
CA ALA A 597 17.11 14.56 13.50
C ALA A 597 18.45 14.16 14.15
N ILE A 598 19.28 13.38 13.43
CA ILE A 598 20.65 13.04 13.87
C ILE A 598 21.51 14.31 13.94
N ALA A 599 21.47 15.15 12.91
CA ALA A 599 22.23 16.41 12.87
C ALA A 599 21.85 17.32 14.04
N GLU A 600 20.56 17.51 14.29
CA GLU A 600 20.07 18.35 15.39
C GLU A 600 20.46 17.79 16.75
N THR A 601 20.22 16.50 16.99
CA THR A 601 20.60 15.84 18.26
C THR A 601 22.12 15.89 18.47
N SER A 602 22.92 15.74 17.40
CA SER A 602 24.39 15.86 17.49
C SER A 602 24.86 17.28 17.77
N ALA A 603 24.15 18.30 17.28
CA ALA A 603 24.41 19.70 17.60
C ALA A 603 24.09 20.00 19.07
N GLU A 604 22.98 19.47 19.60
CA GLU A 604 22.63 19.56 21.02
C GLU A 604 23.69 18.88 21.91
N VAL A 605 24.15 17.69 21.53
CA VAL A 605 25.28 17.02 22.19
C VAL A 605 26.50 17.93 22.18
N SER A 606 26.90 18.44 21.02
CA SER A 606 28.12 19.25 20.88
C SER A 606 28.05 20.53 21.73
N LEU A 607 26.91 21.23 21.72
CA LEU A 607 26.69 22.44 22.52
C LEU A 607 26.74 22.18 24.03
N LYS A 608 26.22 21.02 24.49
CA LYS A 608 26.27 20.62 25.91
C LYS A 608 27.64 20.07 26.35
N TYR A 609 28.45 19.61 25.39
CA TYR A 609 29.80 19.09 25.65
C TYR A 609 30.89 20.15 25.58
N ASP A 610 30.66 21.30 24.95
CA ASP A 610 31.64 22.39 24.89
C ASP A 610 31.84 23.04 26.29
N PRO A 611 32.97 22.81 26.98
CA PRO A 611 33.23 23.39 28.29
C PRO A 611 33.30 24.92 28.24
N SER A 612 33.67 25.50 27.09
CA SER A 612 33.82 26.96 26.93
C SER A 612 32.47 27.70 26.95
N PHE A 613 31.40 27.02 26.51
CA PHE A 613 30.04 27.58 26.54
C PHE A 613 29.50 27.64 27.98
N ASN A 614 29.88 26.66 28.81
CA ASN A 614 29.52 26.63 30.21
C ASN A 614 30.32 27.66 31.02
N GLU A 615 31.62 27.81 30.74
CA GLU A 615 32.46 28.83 31.39
C GLU A 615 32.06 30.27 31.03
N ARG A 616 31.69 30.57 29.78
CA ARG A 616 31.22 31.92 29.39
C ARG A 616 29.92 32.32 30.07
N ASN A 617 28.98 31.38 30.24
CA ASN A 617 27.73 31.63 30.97
C ASN A 617 27.94 31.81 32.48
N ILE A 618 28.96 31.17 33.05
CA ILE A 618 29.36 31.37 34.45
C ILE A 618 30.06 32.74 34.62
N HIS A 619 30.90 33.14 33.68
CA HIS A 619 31.59 34.44 33.71
C HIS A 619 30.64 35.64 33.53
N HIS A 620 29.62 35.54 32.67
CA HIS A 620 28.60 36.59 32.53
C HIS A 620 27.75 36.79 33.80
N ARG A 621 27.61 35.76 34.66
CA ARG A 621 26.92 35.88 35.95
C ARG A 621 27.79 36.53 37.04
N ARG A 622 29.12 36.49 36.94
CA ARG A 622 30.03 37.14 37.91
C ARG A 622 30.28 38.62 37.64
N LEU A 623 30.01 39.12 36.43
CA LEU A 623 30.32 40.50 36.02
C LEU A 623 29.21 41.53 36.26
N ALA A 624 28.04 41.13 36.80
CA ALA A 624 26.91 42.05 37.07
C ALA A 624 26.72 42.41 38.55
N ALA A 625 27.61 41.96 39.44
CA ALA A 625 27.68 42.39 40.84
C ALA A 625 28.89 43.32 41.01
N VAL A 626 28.90 44.45 40.29
CA VAL A 626 29.82 45.54 40.54
C VAL A 626 28.99 46.71 41.03
N ASP A 627 29.13 46.98 42.32
CA ASP A 627 28.47 48.02 43.06
C ASP A 627 28.98 49.38 42.56
N THR A 628 28.13 50.09 41.81
CA THR A 628 28.44 51.44 41.33
C THR A 628 27.84 52.47 42.26
N ASN A 629 28.73 53.05 43.08
CA ASN A 629 28.70 54.38 43.70
C ASN A 629 28.44 54.40 45.20
N GLY A 630 29.53 54.67 45.93
CA GLY A 630 29.48 55.07 47.33
C GLY A 630 28.86 56.46 47.49
N GLU A 631 27.79 56.53 48.27
CA GLU A 631 27.53 57.55 49.27
C GLU A 631 26.42 57.00 50.19
N SER A 632 26.77 56.78 51.46
CA SER A 632 25.94 56.09 52.43
C SER A 632 24.78 56.97 52.92
N SER A 633 23.59 56.78 52.35
CA SER A 633 22.39 56.80 53.18
C SER A 633 22.37 55.48 53.97
N GLY A 634 22.10 55.55 55.28
CA GLY A 634 22.17 54.39 56.16
C GLY A 634 21.41 53.18 55.58
N PRO A 635 21.95 51.96 55.69
CA PRO A 635 21.37 50.79 55.04
C PRO A 635 19.99 50.50 55.63
N ILE A 636 18.96 50.65 54.80
CA ILE A 636 17.66 50.03 55.05
C ILE A 636 17.84 48.56 54.69
N ASP A 637 18.10 47.71 55.68
CA ASP A 637 18.15 46.26 55.49
C ASP A 637 16.72 45.74 55.29
N VAL A 638 16.46 45.24 54.09
CA VAL A 638 15.27 44.43 53.79
C VAL A 638 15.68 42.97 53.98
N THR A 639 15.33 42.40 55.13
CA THR A 639 15.64 41.00 55.46
C THR A 639 14.47 40.10 55.09
N TYR A 640 14.74 39.03 54.34
CA TYR A 640 13.76 37.98 54.05
C TYR A 640 13.82 36.92 55.17
N MET A 641 12.73 36.75 55.91
CA MET A 641 12.63 35.72 56.95
C MET A 641 12.32 34.36 56.33
N ALA A 642 13.29 33.43 56.38
CA ALA A 642 13.21 31.98 56.12
C ALA A 642 12.62 31.50 54.77
N GLN A 643 13.41 30.72 54.03
CA GLN A 643 12.93 29.85 52.94
C GLN A 643 12.25 28.61 53.54
N ASP A 644 10.97 28.71 53.89
CA ASP A 644 10.15 27.50 54.05
C ASP A 644 9.52 27.15 52.69
N GLU A 645 9.89 26.00 52.14
CA GLU A 645 9.36 25.48 50.87
C GLU A 645 7.85 25.18 51.00
N LEU A 646 7.00 26.11 50.56
CA LEU A 646 5.61 25.78 50.32
C LEU A 646 5.52 24.96 49.03
N ARG A 647 5.25 23.65 49.15
CA ARG A 647 4.87 22.81 48.01
C ARG A 647 3.51 23.28 47.48
N LEU A 648 3.52 24.16 46.47
CA LEU A 648 2.34 24.35 45.63
C LEU A 648 1.94 22.98 45.06
N PRO A 649 0.64 22.67 44.92
CA PRO A 649 0.22 21.49 44.18
C PRO A 649 0.89 21.55 42.80
N GLU A 650 1.55 20.46 42.37
CA GLU A 650 2.30 20.38 41.11
C GLU A 650 1.48 20.79 39.88
N HIS A 651 0.15 20.87 40.02
CA HIS A 651 -0.84 21.29 39.04
C HIS A 651 -0.89 22.82 38.81
N LEU A 652 -0.30 23.65 39.68
CA LEU A 652 -0.34 25.12 39.55
C LEU A 652 0.80 25.68 38.66
N VAL A 653 1.85 24.90 38.40
CA VAL A 653 3.04 25.32 37.62
C VAL A 653 2.74 25.48 36.12
N TRP A 654 1.59 24.99 35.65
CA TRP A 654 1.29 24.82 34.22
C TRP A 654 0.58 26.00 33.54
N TYR A 655 0.30 27.07 34.29
CA TYR A 655 -0.31 28.29 33.76
C TYR A 655 0.52 29.46 34.27
N THR A 656 1.06 30.29 33.38
CA THR A 656 1.60 31.61 33.73
C THR A 656 0.41 32.59 33.77
N PRO A 657 -0.27 32.78 34.91
CA PRO A 657 -1.27 33.84 35.00
C PRO A 657 -0.60 35.17 34.63
N ARG A 658 -1.22 35.96 33.76
CA ARG A 658 -0.73 37.32 33.49
C ARG A 658 -0.76 38.15 34.77
N LYS A 659 -1.77 37.93 35.64
CA LYS A 659 -1.96 38.64 36.89
C LYS A 659 -2.45 37.71 38.00
N ILE A 660 -1.91 37.92 39.20
CA ILE A 660 -2.26 37.21 40.43
C ILE A 660 -2.72 38.26 41.43
N ALA A 661 -3.88 38.04 42.05
CA ALA A 661 -4.41 38.94 43.07
C ALA A 661 -4.67 38.17 44.36
N CYS A 662 -4.33 38.77 45.50
CA CYS A 662 -4.40 38.11 46.80
C CYS A 662 -5.20 38.93 47.80
N GLY A 663 -6.16 38.29 48.45
CA GLY A 663 -6.93 38.85 49.55
C GLY A 663 -6.41 38.38 50.91
N GLY A 664 -6.56 39.22 51.94
CA GLY A 664 -6.18 38.87 53.31
C GLY A 664 -6.84 37.57 53.80
N LYS A 665 -6.04 36.71 54.46
CA LYS A 665 -6.40 35.39 55.01
C LYS A 665 -6.96 34.40 53.97
N SER A 666 -6.07 33.92 53.09
CA SER A 666 -6.18 32.66 52.32
C SER A 666 -6.97 32.62 51.00
N ARG A 667 -7.22 33.76 50.36
CA ARG A 667 -7.85 33.81 49.02
C ARG A 667 -6.88 34.30 47.94
N THR A 668 -6.53 33.44 46.99
CA THR A 668 -5.73 33.80 45.81
C THR A 668 -6.59 33.66 44.55
N VAL A 669 -6.62 34.69 43.72
CA VAL A 669 -7.37 34.69 42.46
C VAL A 669 -6.37 34.78 41.30
N LEU A 670 -6.51 33.87 40.34
CA LEU A 670 -5.75 33.82 39.11
C LEU A 670 -6.60 34.40 37.97
N ALA A 671 -6.01 35.31 37.20
CA ALA A 671 -6.63 35.88 36.02
C ALA A 671 -5.85 35.50 34.75
N ASP A 672 -6.58 34.97 33.76
CA ASP A 672 -6.12 34.69 32.41
C ASP A 672 -6.92 35.55 31.40
N PHE A 673 -6.53 35.58 30.12
CA PHE A 673 -7.10 36.45 29.07
C PHE A 673 -8.63 36.55 29.08
N HIS A 674 -9.32 35.45 29.40
CA HIS A 674 -10.79 35.39 29.41
C HIS A 674 -11.40 34.69 30.64
N SER A 675 -10.63 34.41 31.70
CA SER A 675 -11.19 33.70 32.86
C SER A 675 -10.55 34.04 34.20
N LEU A 676 -11.39 34.04 35.24
CA LEU A 676 -11.00 34.18 36.65
C LEU A 676 -11.18 32.85 37.37
N ARG A 677 -10.17 32.42 38.13
CA ARG A 677 -10.21 31.20 38.94
C ARG A 677 -9.74 31.47 40.36
N GLU A 678 -10.40 30.85 41.33
CA GLU A 678 -10.01 30.91 42.73
C GLU A 678 -9.09 29.73 43.08
N VAL A 679 -8.03 30.00 43.85
CA VAL A 679 -7.10 28.99 44.35
C VAL A 679 -7.12 29.01 45.87
N TYR A 680 -7.48 27.88 46.48
CA TYR A 680 -7.48 27.70 47.93
C TYR A 680 -6.18 27.01 48.38
N PRO A 681 -5.46 27.56 49.37
CA PRO A 681 -4.14 27.06 49.77
C PRO A 681 -4.15 25.76 50.61
N SER A 682 -5.30 25.20 50.99
CA SER A 682 -5.34 24.12 52.02
C SER A 682 -6.00 22.79 51.64
N VAL A 683 -6.40 22.55 50.38
CA VAL A 683 -6.98 21.26 49.94
C VAL A 683 -6.53 20.93 48.50
N PRO A 684 -6.16 19.67 48.15
CA PRO A 684 -5.74 19.29 46.78
C PRO A 684 -6.87 19.30 45.74
N ALA A 685 -8.05 19.86 46.07
CA ALA A 685 -9.16 20.01 45.14
C ALA A 685 -9.16 21.44 44.57
N VAL A 686 -8.67 21.59 43.35
CA VAL A 686 -9.01 22.75 42.52
C VAL A 686 -10.52 22.67 42.30
N SER A 687 -11.29 23.60 42.88
CA SER A 687 -12.67 23.78 42.44
C SER A 687 -12.64 24.21 40.98
N SER A 688 -13.05 23.32 40.07
CA SER A 688 -13.09 23.56 38.63
C SER A 688 -14.18 24.54 38.21
N SER A 689 -14.97 25.05 39.16
CA SER A 689 -15.98 26.06 38.86
C SER A 689 -15.30 27.41 38.63
N PRO A 690 -15.34 27.98 37.40
CA PRO A 690 -14.90 29.35 37.19
C PRO A 690 -15.65 30.26 38.16
N LEU A 691 -14.95 31.23 38.76
CA LEU A 691 -15.59 32.28 39.55
C LEU A 691 -16.57 32.96 38.59
N LYS A 692 -17.88 32.72 38.77
CA LYS A 692 -18.94 33.37 37.97
C LYS A 692 -19.03 34.83 38.39
N CYS A 693 -18.03 35.61 38.01
CA CYS A 693 -18.11 37.06 37.98
C CYS A 693 -19.02 37.40 36.80
N ALA A 694 -20.34 37.35 37.00
CA ALA A 694 -21.34 37.44 35.94
C ALA A 694 -21.10 38.64 35.02
N ALA A 695 -20.73 39.79 35.61
CA ALA A 695 -20.36 41.00 34.89
C ALA A 695 -19.07 40.85 34.07
N ALA A 696 -17.99 40.30 34.63
CA ALA A 696 -16.76 40.08 33.85
C ALA A 696 -17.00 39.09 32.70
N THR A 697 -17.79 38.04 32.87
CA THR A 697 -18.09 37.10 31.77
C THR A 697 -18.93 37.69 30.64
N GLU A 698 -19.79 38.67 30.93
CA GLU A 698 -20.61 39.33 29.90
C GLU A 698 -19.81 40.42 29.18
N TYR A 699 -19.00 41.21 29.92
CA TYR A 699 -18.21 42.31 29.37
C TYR A 699 -16.83 41.88 28.79
N ALA A 700 -16.23 40.78 29.27
CA ALA A 700 -14.92 40.27 28.79
C ALA A 700 -15.01 39.44 27.51
N LYS A 701 -16.19 39.32 26.88
CA LYS A 701 -16.29 38.77 25.52
C LYS A 701 -15.51 39.60 24.50
N ASP A 702 -15.43 40.92 24.74
CA ASP A 702 -14.84 41.88 23.79
C ASP A 702 -13.70 42.73 24.40
N LYS A 703 -13.31 42.51 25.67
CA LYS A 703 -12.31 43.31 26.39
C LYS A 703 -11.34 42.41 27.17
N GLU A 704 -10.03 42.71 27.13
CA GLU A 704 -9.06 41.98 27.93
C GLU A 704 -9.07 42.44 29.39
N ILE A 705 -8.69 41.54 30.28
CA ILE A 705 -8.49 41.82 31.71
C ILE A 705 -7.09 42.42 31.87
N LYS A 706 -7.02 43.67 32.31
CA LYS A 706 -5.78 44.43 32.50
C LYS A 706 -5.15 44.17 33.87
N ASP A 707 -5.96 44.14 34.92
CA ASP A 707 -5.51 43.86 36.29
C ASP A 707 -6.64 43.29 37.16
N VAL A 708 -6.28 42.65 38.28
CA VAL A 708 -7.24 42.09 39.24
C VAL A 708 -6.85 42.47 40.65
N VAL A 709 -7.83 42.90 41.44
CA VAL A 709 -7.63 43.34 42.82
C VAL A 709 -8.58 42.59 43.73
N VAL A 710 -8.06 42.02 44.82
CA VAL A 710 -8.90 41.36 45.83
C VAL A 710 -8.90 42.23 47.09
N LYS A 711 -10.09 42.53 47.61
CA LYS A 711 -10.26 43.30 48.85
C LYS A 711 -11.27 42.60 49.75
N GLY A 712 -10.81 42.10 50.89
CA GLY A 712 -11.64 41.26 51.75
C GLY A 712 -12.18 40.05 50.96
N GLU A 713 -13.51 39.91 50.92
CA GLU A 713 -14.19 38.86 50.15
C GLU A 713 -14.60 39.28 48.73
N GLU A 714 -14.31 40.52 48.32
CA GLU A 714 -14.72 41.05 47.02
C GLU A 714 -13.55 41.02 46.04
N VAL A 715 -13.84 40.63 44.79
CA VAL A 715 -12.89 40.65 43.68
C VAL A 715 -13.28 41.77 42.74
N TYR A 716 -12.31 42.59 42.37
CA TYR A 716 -12.45 43.65 41.38
C TYR A 716 -11.60 43.34 40.16
N VAL A 717 -12.13 43.63 38.98
CA VAL A 717 -11.50 43.36 37.69
C VAL A 717 -11.35 44.68 36.94
N LEU A 718 -10.11 45.05 36.61
CA LEU A 718 -9.81 46.18 35.73
C LEU A 718 -9.76 45.66 34.29
N LEU A 719 -10.59 46.22 33.42
CA LEU A 719 -10.59 45.91 31.98
C LEU A 719 -9.81 46.97 31.19
N ASP A 720 -9.54 46.70 29.92
CA ASP A 720 -8.83 47.62 29.00
C ASP A 720 -9.52 48.97 28.78
N ASP A 721 -10.79 49.13 29.17
CA ASP A 721 -11.51 50.41 29.15
C ASP A 721 -11.23 51.28 30.40
N ASP A 722 -10.24 50.87 31.21
CA ASP A 722 -9.82 51.51 32.45
C ASP A 722 -10.98 51.64 33.47
N GLN A 723 -11.98 50.76 33.37
CA GLN A 723 -13.06 50.62 34.34
C GLN A 723 -12.81 49.46 35.30
N LEU A 724 -13.01 49.71 36.59
CA LEU A 724 -12.90 48.70 37.65
C LEU A 724 -14.29 48.17 38.00
N TYR A 725 -14.56 46.90 37.69
CA TYR A 725 -15.83 46.25 37.97
C TYR A 725 -15.76 45.42 39.25
N SER A 726 -16.79 45.52 40.09
CA SER A 726 -16.98 44.59 41.20
C SER A 726 -17.58 43.29 40.70
N CYS A 727 -16.96 42.16 41.05
CA CYS A 727 -17.53 40.84 40.72
C CYS A 727 -18.79 40.50 41.49
N LYS A 728 -19.04 41.15 42.64
CA LYS A 728 -20.21 40.90 43.48
C LYS A 728 -21.43 41.69 42.99
N SER A 729 -21.25 42.96 42.63
CA SER A 729 -22.33 43.86 42.19
C SER A 729 -22.48 43.93 40.68
N GLY A 730 -21.39 43.71 39.94
CA GLY A 730 -21.33 43.90 38.49
C GLY A 730 -21.24 45.36 38.04
N GLU A 731 -21.24 46.31 38.95
CA GLU A 731 -21.17 47.74 38.64
C GLU A 731 -19.71 48.20 38.47
N SER A 732 -19.50 49.16 37.54
CA SER A 732 -18.22 49.88 37.46
C SER A 732 -18.15 50.90 38.59
N ILE A 733 -17.11 50.79 39.40
CA ILE A 733 -16.87 51.64 40.56
C ILE A 733 -16.24 52.97 40.13
N LEU A 734 -15.50 52.99 39.01
CA LEU A 734 -14.75 54.16 38.55
C LEU A 734 -15.55 55.11 37.65
N ARG A 735 -16.70 54.68 37.11
CA ARG A 735 -17.48 55.47 36.14
C ARG A 735 -17.97 56.82 36.67
N ASN A 736 -18.12 56.94 37.99
CA ASN A 736 -18.61 58.16 38.67
C ASN A 736 -17.64 58.70 39.74
N SER A 737 -16.43 58.16 39.85
CA SER A 737 -15.57 58.37 41.02
C SER A 737 -14.74 59.65 40.98
N GLY A 738 -15.03 60.60 40.08
CA GLY A 738 -14.28 61.86 39.99
C GLY A 738 -12.77 61.68 39.84
N LEU A 739 -12.33 60.65 39.10
CA LEU A 739 -10.92 60.48 38.76
C LEU A 739 -10.42 61.78 38.11
N PRO A 740 -9.22 62.27 38.48
CA PRO A 740 -8.64 63.44 37.83
C PRO A 740 -8.63 63.23 36.32
N VAL A 741 -9.00 64.26 35.55
CA VAL A 741 -9.04 64.19 34.08
C VAL A 741 -7.71 63.74 33.48
N GLU A 742 -6.60 63.95 34.20
CA GLU A 742 -5.23 63.54 33.83
C GLU A 742 -4.93 62.04 34.01
N ALA A 743 -5.80 61.27 34.68
CA ALA A 743 -5.65 59.84 34.92
C ALA A 743 -6.52 59.02 33.96
N THR A 744 -6.45 59.31 32.66
CA THR A 744 -7.37 58.68 31.68
C THR A 744 -7.09 57.20 31.46
N SER A 745 -5.85 56.74 31.72
CA SER A 745 -5.50 55.33 31.61
C SER A 745 -4.71 54.82 32.81
N ILE A 746 -5.07 53.62 33.27
CA ILE A 746 -4.57 53.02 34.51
C ILE A 746 -3.53 51.96 34.18
N ALA A 747 -2.27 52.15 34.56
CA ALA A 747 -1.19 51.18 34.37
C ALA A 747 -1.32 49.97 35.31
N ALA A 748 -1.56 50.24 36.60
CA ALA A 748 -1.66 49.24 37.65
C ALA A 748 -2.55 49.74 38.79
N ILE A 749 -3.23 48.83 39.48
CA ILE A 749 -4.14 49.18 40.58
C ILE A 749 -4.02 48.20 41.75
N THR A 750 -4.14 48.70 42.98
CA THR A 750 -4.23 47.86 44.18
C THR A 750 -5.20 48.46 45.19
N ALA A 751 -5.77 47.62 46.07
CA ALA A 751 -6.56 48.09 47.19
C ALA A 751 -5.62 48.65 48.26
N LYS A 752 -6.06 49.73 48.94
CA LYS A 752 -5.33 50.33 50.06
C LYS A 752 -6.25 50.45 51.28
N GLY A 753 -6.04 49.61 52.29
CA GLY A 753 -6.84 49.57 53.53
C GLY A 753 -8.36 49.47 53.33
N ASP A 754 -9.12 49.91 54.32
CA ASP A 754 -10.59 49.79 54.38
C ASP A 754 -11.31 50.91 53.61
N GLY A 755 -11.02 51.10 52.32
CA GLY A 755 -11.81 52.04 51.50
C GLY A 755 -11.08 52.76 50.39
N GLU A 756 -9.75 52.78 50.41
CA GLU A 756 -8.94 53.44 49.40
C GLU A 756 -8.44 52.44 48.35
N PHE A 757 -8.06 52.98 47.19
CA PHE A 757 -7.34 52.30 46.13
C PHE A 757 -6.13 53.16 45.78
N ALA A 758 -5.04 52.49 45.42
CA ALA A 758 -3.87 53.11 44.85
C ALA A 758 -3.79 52.76 43.36
N ILE A 759 -3.73 53.79 42.52
CA ILE A 759 -3.78 53.69 41.06
C ILE A 759 -2.53 54.37 40.52
N VAL A 760 -1.83 53.71 39.61
CA VAL A 760 -0.79 54.34 38.80
C VAL A 760 -1.37 54.65 37.43
N SER A 761 -1.30 55.91 37.01
CA SER A 761 -1.74 56.33 35.69
C SER A 761 -0.64 56.06 34.65
N SER A 762 -1.01 55.46 33.52
CA SER A 762 -0.10 55.19 32.40
C SER A 762 0.19 56.44 31.55
N GLU A 763 -0.68 57.45 31.60
CA GLU A 763 -0.56 58.65 30.76
C GLU A 763 0.35 59.71 31.37
N ASP A 764 0.21 59.94 32.67
CA ASP A 764 0.99 60.96 33.40
C ASP A 764 2.00 60.36 34.39
N GLY A 765 1.98 59.03 34.55
CA GLY A 765 2.88 58.29 35.44
C GLY A 765 2.74 58.70 36.90
N LYS A 766 1.63 59.31 37.33
CA LYS A 766 1.44 59.69 38.74
C LYS A 766 0.77 58.57 39.52
N LEU A 767 1.15 58.46 40.79
CA LEU A 767 0.50 57.60 41.77
C LEU A 767 -0.64 58.38 42.42
N TYR A 768 -1.86 57.89 42.27
CA TYR A 768 -3.06 58.42 42.89
C TYR A 768 -3.53 57.48 43.99
N VAL A 769 -3.87 58.04 45.15
CA VAL A 769 -4.47 57.29 46.25
C VAL A 769 -5.79 57.95 46.59
N GLY A 770 -6.88 57.21 46.61
CA GLY A 770 -8.19 57.78 46.84
C GLY A 770 -9.27 56.74 47.05
N SER A 771 -10.45 57.19 47.46
CA SER A 771 -11.59 56.31 47.68
C SER A 771 -12.66 56.57 46.63
N PRO A 772 -13.01 55.59 45.79
CA PRO A 772 -14.00 55.76 44.73
C PRO A 772 -15.38 56.19 45.26
N SER A 773 -15.77 55.69 46.44
CA SER A 773 -17.04 56.06 47.09
C SER A 773 -17.11 57.52 47.52
N THR A 774 -15.96 58.15 47.76
CA THR A 774 -15.89 59.57 48.16
C THR A 774 -15.60 60.52 47.00
N GLY A 775 -15.13 59.99 45.87
CA GLY A 775 -14.62 60.77 44.74
C GLY A 775 -13.36 61.59 45.02
N LYS A 776 -12.75 61.46 46.20
CA LYS A 776 -11.55 62.21 46.60
C LYS A 776 -10.30 61.41 46.26
N TRP A 777 -9.52 61.93 45.31
CA TRP A 777 -8.22 61.40 44.92
C TRP A 777 -7.12 62.39 45.28
N ARG A 778 -6.06 61.93 45.95
CA ARG A 778 -4.83 62.69 46.18
C ARG A 778 -3.74 62.14 45.27
N SER A 779 -3.05 63.02 44.55
CA SER A 779 -1.81 62.65 43.88
C SER A 779 -0.68 62.61 44.91
N VAL A 780 0.09 61.53 44.88
CA VAL A 780 1.28 61.37 45.72
C VAL A 780 2.40 62.18 45.07
N ARG A 781 2.88 63.23 45.76
CA ARG A 781 3.98 64.06 45.25
C ARG A 781 5.26 63.24 45.12
N ARG A 782 5.85 63.26 43.92
CA ARG A 782 7.12 62.60 43.60
C ARG A 782 8.27 63.27 44.38
N PRO A 783 9.21 62.50 44.96
CA PRO A 783 10.50 63.03 45.42
C PRO A 783 11.61 62.93 44.36
N ILE A 784 11.43 62.12 43.31
CA ILE A 784 12.44 61.83 42.28
C ILE A 784 11.81 61.98 40.88
N SER A 785 12.57 62.48 39.90
CA SER A 785 12.12 62.80 38.54
C SER A 785 11.77 61.61 37.63
N GLY A 786 11.48 60.43 38.18
CA GLY A 786 11.10 59.23 37.42
C GLY A 786 9.63 59.22 37.02
N ASP A 787 9.30 58.56 35.90
CA ASP A 787 7.95 58.46 35.33
C ASP A 787 7.37 57.06 35.59
N TYR A 788 6.27 56.92 36.33
CA TYR A 788 5.71 55.61 36.65
C TYR A 788 4.88 54.97 35.52
N LYS A 789 5.03 55.45 34.28
CA LYS A 789 4.32 54.90 33.12
C LYS A 789 4.63 53.42 32.88
N ALA A 790 5.85 53.01 33.20
CA ALA A 790 6.32 51.64 33.11
C ALA A 790 6.00 50.78 34.35
N CYS A 791 5.11 51.24 35.23
CA CYS A 791 4.68 50.45 36.39
C CYS A 791 3.87 49.25 35.92
N VAL A 792 4.40 48.05 36.17
CA VAL A 792 3.75 46.78 35.78
C VAL A 792 2.83 46.27 36.87
N SER A 793 3.13 46.59 38.14
CA SER A 793 2.36 46.13 39.30
C SER A 793 2.53 47.09 40.48
N ILE A 794 1.45 47.28 41.23
CA ILE A 794 1.44 48.01 42.51
C ILE A 794 0.81 47.13 43.59
N GLN A 795 1.34 47.16 44.81
CA GLN A 795 0.86 46.33 45.92
C GLN A 795 0.93 47.04 47.27
N GLU A 796 -0.02 46.73 48.14
CA GLU A 796 0.00 47.16 49.54
C GLU A 796 0.61 46.06 50.43
N THR A 797 1.59 46.43 51.25
CA THR A 797 2.15 45.55 52.29
C THR A 797 1.22 45.49 53.50
N PRO A 798 1.37 44.48 54.40
CA PRO A 798 0.60 44.44 55.65
C PRO A 798 0.78 45.67 56.55
N ALA A 799 1.88 46.42 56.39
CA ALA A 799 2.14 47.67 57.11
C ALA A 799 1.38 48.88 56.52
N GLY A 800 0.67 48.69 55.41
CA GLY A 800 -0.02 49.75 54.66
C GLY A 800 0.89 50.52 53.70
N ASP A 801 2.12 50.05 53.50
CA ASP A 801 3.07 50.66 52.58
C ASP A 801 2.78 50.21 51.14
N LEU A 802 2.96 51.09 50.16
CA LEU A 802 2.76 50.81 48.75
C LEU A 802 4.09 50.49 48.08
N VAL A 803 4.15 49.37 47.37
CA VAL A 803 5.30 48.91 46.61
C VAL A 803 4.94 48.95 45.12
N LEU A 804 5.71 49.72 44.34
CA LEU A 804 5.57 49.84 42.89
C LEU A 804 6.71 49.09 42.21
N ILE A 805 6.38 48.32 41.18
CA ILE A 805 7.32 47.50 40.42
C ILE A 805 7.49 48.11 39.02
N LEU A 806 8.67 48.66 38.77
CA LEU A 806 9.03 49.32 37.52
C LEU A 806 9.91 48.38 36.70
N SER A 807 9.29 47.66 35.76
CA SER A 807 9.99 46.61 35.01
C SER A 807 11.08 47.15 34.09
N GLU A 808 10.87 48.32 33.48
CA GLU A 808 11.85 48.92 32.58
C GLU A 808 13.11 49.38 33.32
N GLU A 809 12.93 49.98 34.49
CA GLU A 809 14.02 50.47 35.32
C GLU A 809 14.66 49.37 36.18
N ARG A 810 14.01 48.20 36.26
CA ARG A 810 14.37 47.10 37.19
C ARG A 810 14.44 47.58 38.64
N LEU A 811 13.56 48.50 39.03
CA LEU A 811 13.49 49.08 40.37
C LEU A 811 12.14 48.84 41.02
N MET A 812 12.17 48.64 42.33
CA MET A 812 11.04 48.54 43.23
C MET A 812 11.02 49.80 44.09
N HIS A 813 9.98 50.63 43.94
CA HIS A 813 9.80 51.85 44.71
C HIS A 813 8.86 51.60 45.88
N VAL A 814 9.25 52.01 47.09
CA VAL A 814 8.46 51.83 48.30
C VAL A 814 7.96 53.19 48.79
N PHE A 815 6.67 53.30 49.06
CA PHE A 815 6.03 54.44 49.70
C PHE A 815 5.39 54.00 51.00
N ASN A 816 5.49 54.80 52.04
CA ASN A 816 4.83 54.45 53.29
C ASN A 816 3.31 54.62 53.20
N SER A 817 2.60 54.17 54.23
CA SER A 817 1.15 54.36 54.38
C SER A 817 0.67 55.81 54.23
N ARG A 818 1.53 56.81 54.49
CA ARG A 818 1.22 58.25 54.29
C ARG A 818 1.45 58.73 52.85
N GLY A 819 1.96 57.87 51.97
CA GLY A 819 2.33 58.21 50.60
C GLY A 819 3.69 58.91 50.49
N LEU A 820 4.53 58.87 51.52
CA LEU A 820 5.90 59.38 51.42
C LEU A 820 6.81 58.29 50.88
N PHE A 821 7.61 58.62 49.87
CA PHE A 821 8.61 57.70 49.34
C PHE A 821 9.65 57.35 50.41
N ILE A 822 9.89 56.06 50.60
CA ILE A 822 10.84 55.52 51.57
C ILE A 822 12.18 55.21 50.88
N GLY A 823 12.15 54.64 49.67
CA GLY A 823 13.36 54.25 48.94
C GLY A 823 13.08 53.44 47.67
N ALA A 824 14.14 53.16 46.91
CA ALA A 824 14.13 52.30 45.73
C ALA A 824 15.13 51.15 45.91
N GLN A 825 14.78 49.96 45.40
CA GLN A 825 15.62 48.75 45.46
C GLN A 825 15.61 48.03 44.10
N PRO A 826 16.73 47.45 43.63
CA PRO A 826 16.75 46.68 42.38
C PRO A 826 15.90 45.41 42.48
N ILE A 827 15.15 45.11 41.42
CA ILE A 827 14.34 43.89 41.31
C ILE A 827 15.28 42.73 40.96
N PRO A 828 15.29 41.63 41.73
CA PRO A 828 16.01 40.41 41.36
C PRO A 828 15.56 39.88 39.99
N THR A 829 16.46 39.30 39.20
CA THR A 829 16.12 38.80 37.85
C THR A 829 15.05 37.70 37.89
N GLY A 830 13.96 37.91 37.13
CA GLY A 830 12.85 36.96 37.01
C GLY A 830 11.69 37.21 37.98
N TYR A 831 11.11 38.41 37.97
CA TYR A 831 10.01 38.77 38.86
C TYR A 831 8.72 39.07 38.08
N ILE A 832 7.56 38.58 38.54
CA ILE A 832 6.29 38.73 37.82
C ILE A 832 5.26 39.54 38.61
N SER A 833 5.07 39.28 39.90
CA SER A 833 4.03 39.94 40.71
C SER A 833 4.24 39.62 42.19
N GLY A 834 3.81 40.46 43.13
CA GLY A 834 3.73 40.05 44.55
C GLY A 834 2.32 39.62 44.97
N CYS A 835 2.15 39.25 46.23
CA CYS A 835 0.91 38.75 46.83
C CYS A 835 1.00 38.99 48.35
N GLY A 836 0.52 40.13 48.83
CA GLY A 836 0.54 40.47 50.26
C GLY A 836 1.98 40.63 50.80
N ASP A 837 2.37 39.81 51.78
CA ASP A 837 3.73 39.74 52.34
C ASP A 837 4.69 38.87 51.50
N GLN A 838 4.23 38.42 50.33
CA GLN A 838 4.93 37.45 49.49
C GLN A 838 5.30 38.05 48.14
N LEU A 839 6.52 37.83 47.68
CA LEU A 839 7.01 38.23 46.38
C LEU A 839 7.09 37.00 45.46
N LEU A 840 6.39 36.99 44.32
CA LEU A 840 6.45 35.88 43.34
C LEU A 840 7.51 36.17 42.26
N ALA A 841 8.63 35.46 42.36
CA ALA A 841 9.66 35.44 41.35
C ALA A 841 9.42 34.27 40.39
N TYR A 842 9.31 34.55 39.10
CA TYR A 842 9.37 33.54 38.05
C TYR A 842 10.75 33.54 37.43
N SER A 843 11.49 32.47 37.71
CA SER A 843 12.78 32.29 37.06
C SER A 843 12.56 31.74 35.65
N ASP A 844 12.81 32.56 34.62
CA ASP A 844 12.79 32.16 33.21
C ASP A 844 13.63 30.91 32.92
N ARG A 845 14.61 30.60 33.78
CA ARG A 845 15.53 29.47 33.63
C ARG A 845 15.06 28.16 34.25
N SER A 846 14.19 28.21 35.25
CA SER A 846 13.69 26.99 35.92
C SER A 846 12.21 26.73 35.66
N ALA A 847 11.49 27.70 35.08
CA ALA A 847 10.03 27.71 35.01
C ALA A 847 9.34 27.47 36.37
N ARG A 848 10.08 27.65 37.47
CA ARG A 848 9.58 27.51 38.84
C ARG A 848 9.20 28.88 39.38
N LEU A 849 7.98 28.95 39.88
CA LEU A 849 7.47 30.08 40.63
C LEU A 849 8.00 29.98 42.07
N SER A 850 8.83 30.94 42.47
CA SER A 850 9.40 31.01 43.82
C SER A 850 8.66 32.09 44.61
N ILE A 851 8.20 31.76 45.81
CA ILE A 851 7.49 32.69 46.69
C ILE A 851 8.45 33.11 47.80
N ALA A 852 8.91 34.36 47.80
CA ALA A 852 9.65 34.93 48.93
C ALA A 852 8.65 35.48 49.95
N ARG A 853 8.57 34.90 51.15
CA ARG A 853 7.67 35.38 52.23
C ARG A 853 8.38 36.38 53.15
N GLY A 854 7.59 37.23 53.79
CA GLY A 854 8.04 38.04 54.93
C GLY A 854 8.91 39.23 54.54
N LEU A 855 8.44 40.07 53.60
CA LEU A 855 9.06 41.37 53.37
C LEU A 855 8.87 42.27 54.60
N GLN A 856 9.87 42.35 55.48
CA GLN A 856 9.92 43.36 56.55
C GLN A 856 10.78 44.54 56.11
N ILE A 857 10.18 45.73 56.09
CA ILE A 857 10.89 46.98 55.85
C ILE A 857 11.16 47.61 57.22
N THR A 858 12.32 47.31 57.80
CA THR A 858 12.75 47.95 59.05
C THR A 858 13.50 49.23 58.73
N GLN A 859 13.02 50.38 59.20
CA GLN A 859 13.86 51.58 59.26
C GLN A 859 15.02 51.28 60.21
N SER A 860 16.26 51.38 59.76
CA SER A 860 17.40 51.25 60.66
C SER A 860 17.33 52.39 61.68
N SER A 861 16.92 52.11 62.91
CA SER A 861 17.04 53.07 63.99
C SER A 861 18.53 53.19 64.31
N THR A 862 19.21 54.18 63.74
CA THR A 862 20.50 54.63 64.24
C THR A 862 20.28 55.37 65.57
N SER A 863 20.06 54.60 66.63
CA SER A 863 20.17 55.07 68.00
C SER A 863 20.81 53.98 68.85
N ASP A 864 22.12 53.86 68.73
CA ASP A 864 22.96 53.37 69.82
C ASP A 864 24.24 54.20 69.83
N THR A 865 24.17 55.33 70.55
CA THR A 865 25.33 55.86 71.28
C THR A 865 25.57 54.99 72.51
N GLN A 866 26.61 54.15 72.48
CA GLN A 866 27.58 54.02 73.57
C GLN A 866 28.88 53.37 73.09
#